data_AF-A0AAE9IXG2-F1
#
_entry.id   AF-A0AAE9IXG2-F1
#
_cell.length_a   1.000
_cell.length_b   1.000
_cell.length_c   1.000
_cell.angle_alpha   90.00
_cell.angle_beta   90.00
_cell.angle_gamma   90.00
#
_symmetry.space_group_name_H-M   'P 1'
#
loop_
_entity.id
_entity.type
_entity.pdbx_description
1 polymer ?
#
loop_
_entity_poly.entity_id
_entity_poly.type
_entity_poly.pdbx_seq_one_letter_code
_entity_poly.pdbx_strand_id
1 'polypeptide(L)'
;MKSLEESWSKKLMEHFENQKTIPCRLNEKKYILSMFPYPSGRLHIGHMRVYTISDATARYYRLNGYRVIHPIGWDSFGLPAENAARNNGVDPREWTIQNIETMRRQLKATQIQFDWNREISTCEPEFYRWTQWIFCRLFENGLVRRTQAEVNWDPIDQTVLAAEQIDNEGRSWRSGAVAEKKKLSQWMIETPKYAKRLQEGLRKMSEQWGEVADIQANWIGKCDVFRFMLPVIGTENEFIDLRIRDIFEISNAEFLVLKRAHPMADKTQEQFPYKLPFEVLNGVTGRRIPAIVVDDDYLPDTEFFLNTRIGNFKTDKELAEKFRVQEPKLKRVLTKNDIQEMAAFGGYGGYETSRTLTDWVVSRQRAWGTPIPMIQTENGRRAAAKLEKLPVLGTDRGQKVDEKRFETAGTFDSDTLDTFFDSSWYYLRYLDPKNASKLADDVFLKEMPVDVYVGGIEHAAVHMFFARFVSYFLNDIGVIPTAEPFTDLIPQGIVRGRTFIEKSSGKYLSPDDVEYSDDQKSIRLKSNPTVEVESIYEKMSKSKNNGVDLVELLTTDGIDLTRLRILEAAAPRAPINWGETDLKGAKKLLDRIATMTSDVIKSRVASSEFKKDPNIDSQIKETYNFFVRNVGMCLEVLHLHNTALMRLQGFTNALKKIDPVYLANSEEGIRAVRSLIIMLQVFCPHVAAEMWTALEPDSGLILTQNWPEIDADADVEFLLMIDGVSGGRPSVGRQKIENLRLEDLWKRAELNEHSDILKMIKADGIVLKDHRFSARKGFHVTLACNTEGDKDENRKKIGKILDRIQAEKRKSDKKKKAKKAAK
;
A
#
# COMPACT_ATOMS: atom_id res chain seq x y z
N MET A 1 8.64 27.73 -21.38
CA MET A 1 8.28 26.41 -20.81
C MET A 1 6.83 26.07 -21.14
N LYS A 2 5.82 26.86 -20.72
CA LYS A 2 4.41 26.58 -21.02
C LYS A 2 4.07 26.41 -22.52
N SER A 3 4.51 27.34 -23.38
CA SER A 3 4.31 27.22 -24.84
C SER A 3 4.94 25.95 -25.44
N LEU A 4 6.09 25.52 -24.89
CA LEU A 4 6.77 24.28 -25.27
C LEU A 4 5.93 23.07 -24.82
N GLU A 5 5.46 23.05 -23.57
CA GLU A 5 4.62 21.97 -23.06
C GLU A 5 3.33 21.82 -23.85
N GLU A 6 2.66 22.94 -24.21
CA GLU A 6 1.47 22.94 -25.06
C GLU A 6 1.75 22.32 -26.43
N SER A 7 2.91 22.63 -27.04
CA SER A 7 3.31 22.10 -28.34
C SER A 7 3.61 20.59 -28.33
N TRP A 8 4.10 20.07 -27.20
CA TRP A 8 4.49 18.66 -27.05
C TRP A 8 3.38 17.77 -26.52
N SER A 9 2.53 18.28 -25.64
CA SER A 9 1.47 17.53 -24.93
C SER A 9 0.66 16.66 -25.90
N LYS A 10 0.14 17.28 -26.97
CA LYS A 10 -0.67 16.56 -27.98
C LYS A 10 0.13 15.43 -28.64
N LYS A 11 1.34 15.71 -29.13
CA LYS A 11 2.18 14.72 -29.82
C LYS A 11 2.57 13.55 -28.92
N LEU A 12 2.95 13.83 -27.66
CA LEU A 12 3.37 12.80 -26.71
C LEU A 12 2.20 11.90 -26.30
N MET A 13 1.00 12.47 -26.11
CA MET A 13 -0.19 11.69 -25.76
C MET A 13 -0.73 10.88 -26.93
N GLU A 14 -0.77 11.45 -28.15
CA GLU A 14 -1.13 10.71 -29.36
C GLU A 14 -0.21 9.51 -29.58
N HIS A 15 1.10 9.71 -29.39
CA HIS A 15 2.07 8.61 -29.46
C HIS A 15 1.80 7.53 -28.41
N PHE A 16 1.57 7.93 -27.16
CA PHE A 16 1.27 7.00 -26.07
C PHE A 16 0.00 6.17 -26.35
N GLU A 17 -1.07 6.78 -26.85
CA GLU A 17 -2.30 6.07 -27.19
C GLU A 17 -2.08 5.05 -28.31
N ASN A 18 -1.30 5.41 -29.35
CA ASN A 18 -0.96 4.50 -30.44
C ASN A 18 -0.08 3.33 -29.96
N GLN A 19 0.87 3.59 -29.05
CA GLN A 19 1.80 2.60 -28.52
C GLN A 19 1.11 1.43 -27.82
N LYS A 20 -0.07 1.64 -27.23
CA LYS A 20 -0.84 0.57 -26.53
C LYS A 20 -1.20 -0.61 -27.44
N THR A 21 -1.19 -0.41 -28.76
CA THR A 21 -1.52 -1.43 -29.76
C THR A 21 -0.30 -2.12 -30.37
N ILE A 22 0.91 -1.64 -30.06
CA ILE A 22 2.16 -2.13 -30.64
C ILE A 22 2.78 -3.19 -29.71
N PRO A 23 3.21 -4.36 -30.23
CA PRO A 23 3.94 -5.35 -29.43
C PRO A 23 5.18 -4.74 -28.78
N CYS A 24 5.33 -4.92 -27.47
CA CYS A 24 6.49 -4.43 -26.72
C CYS A 24 7.73 -5.34 -26.91
N ARG A 25 8.93 -4.79 -26.71
CA ARG A 25 10.21 -5.46 -26.97
C ARG A 25 10.42 -6.75 -26.17
N LEU A 26 10.09 -6.76 -24.88
CA LEU A 26 10.33 -7.92 -24.01
C LEU A 26 9.18 -8.91 -23.98
N ASN A 27 7.99 -8.52 -24.44
CA ASN A 27 6.73 -9.25 -24.24
C ASN A 27 6.41 -9.61 -22.77
N GLU A 28 7.11 -8.98 -21.83
CA GLU A 28 6.90 -9.10 -20.38
C GLU A 28 6.07 -7.92 -19.86
N LYS A 29 5.15 -8.19 -18.92
CA LYS A 29 4.27 -7.17 -18.35
C LYS A 29 4.91 -6.49 -17.14
N LYS A 30 4.55 -5.23 -16.94
CA LYS A 30 4.71 -4.51 -15.67
C LYS A 30 3.40 -3.83 -15.31
N TYR A 31 2.77 -4.28 -14.24
CA TYR A 31 1.55 -3.70 -13.72
C TYR A 31 1.89 -2.70 -12.61
N ILE A 32 1.85 -1.42 -12.96
CA ILE A 32 2.09 -0.29 -12.06
C ILE A 32 0.73 0.31 -11.69
N LEU A 33 0.41 0.33 -10.41
CA LEU A 33 -0.90 0.79 -9.95
C LEU A 33 -0.75 1.86 -8.87
N SER A 34 -1.33 3.03 -9.11
CA SER A 34 -1.58 4.02 -8.07
C SER A 34 -2.94 3.78 -7.42
N MET A 35 -3.04 4.00 -6.11
CA MET A 35 -4.33 4.05 -5.42
C MET A 35 -5.23 5.09 -6.09
N PHE A 36 -6.41 4.66 -6.55
CA PHE A 36 -7.38 5.54 -7.21
C PHE A 36 -8.02 6.55 -6.24
N PRO A 37 -8.48 7.73 -6.71
CA PRO A 37 -9.02 8.76 -5.83
C PRO A 37 -10.50 8.58 -5.54
N TYR A 38 -10.94 9.10 -4.40
CA TYR A 38 -12.35 9.39 -4.14
C TYR A 38 -12.78 10.64 -4.92
N PRO A 39 -13.88 10.61 -5.70
CA PRO A 39 -14.40 11.76 -6.44
C PRO A 39 -15.20 12.71 -5.55
N SER A 40 -14.56 13.20 -4.50
CA SER A 40 -15.18 14.09 -3.50
C SER A 40 -15.15 15.57 -3.86
N GLY A 41 -14.59 15.94 -5.02
CA GLY A 41 -14.43 17.33 -5.50
C GLY A 41 -13.22 17.48 -6.42
N ARG A 42 -12.29 18.39 -6.11
CA ARG A 42 -11.09 18.63 -6.93
C ARG A 42 -9.85 17.86 -6.45
N LEU A 43 -8.93 17.59 -7.37
CA LEU A 43 -7.58 17.13 -7.06
C LEU A 43 -6.78 18.22 -6.36
N HIS A 44 -5.80 17.77 -5.58
CA HIS A 44 -4.84 18.60 -4.88
C HIS A 44 -3.44 17.97 -5.04
N ILE A 45 -2.40 18.67 -4.61
CA ILE A 45 -1.03 18.22 -4.84
C ILE A 45 -0.67 16.86 -4.21
N GLY A 46 -1.31 16.49 -3.10
CA GLY A 46 -1.19 15.14 -2.53
C GLY A 46 -1.56 14.03 -3.53
N HIS A 47 -2.61 14.22 -4.33
CA HIS A 47 -2.96 13.29 -5.41
C HIS A 47 -1.89 13.29 -6.51
N MET A 48 -1.46 14.48 -6.93
CA MET A 48 -0.43 14.63 -7.96
C MET A 48 0.89 13.93 -7.57
N ARG A 49 1.24 13.89 -6.28
CA ARG A 49 2.42 13.16 -5.79
C ARG A 49 2.34 11.67 -6.07
N VAL A 50 1.23 11.03 -5.70
CA VAL A 50 1.03 9.58 -5.93
C VAL A 50 1.12 9.28 -7.43
N TYR A 51 0.42 10.05 -8.26
CA TYR A 51 0.34 9.79 -9.70
C TYR A 51 1.63 10.15 -10.45
N THR A 52 2.40 11.15 -9.99
CA THR A 52 3.69 11.48 -10.60
C THR A 52 4.73 10.39 -10.30
N ILE A 53 4.72 9.81 -9.10
CA ILE A 53 5.58 8.68 -8.73
C ILE A 53 5.22 7.45 -9.58
N SER A 54 3.93 7.12 -9.71
CA SER A 54 3.50 5.97 -10.52
C SER A 54 3.81 6.18 -12.00
N ASP A 55 3.63 7.40 -12.53
CA ASP A 55 3.95 7.75 -13.91
C ASP A 55 5.46 7.68 -14.20
N ALA A 56 6.31 8.18 -13.31
CA ALA A 56 7.76 8.07 -13.45
C ALA A 56 8.20 6.60 -13.48
N THR A 57 7.64 5.77 -12.58
CA THR A 57 7.87 4.33 -12.54
C THR A 57 7.39 3.65 -13.83
N ALA A 58 6.19 3.99 -14.30
CA ALA A 58 5.61 3.46 -15.54
C ALA A 58 6.44 3.82 -16.77
N ARG A 59 6.90 5.07 -16.89
CA ARG A 59 7.79 5.53 -17.97
C ARG A 59 9.11 4.76 -17.97
N TYR A 60 9.74 4.61 -16.80
CA TYR A 60 10.97 3.83 -16.66
C TYR A 60 10.81 2.40 -17.20
N TYR A 61 9.75 1.69 -16.79
CA TYR A 61 9.53 0.32 -17.28
C TYR A 61 9.17 0.27 -18.78
N ARG A 62 8.43 1.25 -19.31
CA ARG A 62 8.19 1.33 -20.77
C ARG A 62 9.49 1.48 -21.55
N LEU A 63 10.40 2.35 -21.11
CA LEU A 63 11.71 2.55 -21.72
C LEU A 63 12.59 1.29 -21.64
N ASN A 64 12.40 0.45 -20.63
CA ASN A 64 13.07 -0.85 -20.54
C ASN A 64 12.46 -1.92 -21.47
N GLY A 65 11.35 -1.61 -22.16
CA GLY A 65 10.72 -2.48 -23.16
C GLY A 65 9.60 -3.37 -22.64
N TYR A 66 9.12 -3.13 -21.42
CA TYR A 66 7.99 -3.86 -20.82
C TYR A 66 6.64 -3.36 -21.37
N ARG A 67 5.64 -4.26 -21.42
CA ARG A 67 4.23 -3.89 -21.58
C ARG A 67 3.70 -3.36 -20.26
N VAL A 68 3.57 -2.05 -20.15
CA VAL A 68 3.14 -1.41 -18.90
C VAL A 68 1.63 -1.25 -18.83
N ILE A 69 1.02 -1.84 -17.81
CA ILE A 69 -0.38 -1.63 -17.40
C ILE A 69 -0.35 -0.54 -16.33
N HIS A 70 -0.89 0.65 -16.64
CA HIS A 70 -0.95 1.79 -15.73
C HIS A 70 -2.36 2.40 -15.79
N PRO A 71 -3.34 1.81 -15.08
CA PRO A 71 -4.74 2.20 -15.17
C PRO A 71 -5.07 3.30 -14.16
N ILE A 72 -6.26 3.86 -14.28
CA ILE A 72 -6.85 4.78 -13.30
C ILE A 72 -8.37 4.60 -13.28
N GLY A 73 -9.02 5.04 -12.22
CA GLY A 73 -10.47 4.91 -12.03
C GLY A 73 -10.90 5.74 -10.83
N TRP A 74 -12.07 5.43 -10.27
CA TRP A 74 -12.70 6.27 -9.23
C TRP A 74 -13.31 5.40 -8.14
N ASP A 75 -12.95 5.68 -6.89
CA ASP A 75 -13.58 5.08 -5.71
C ASP A 75 -14.83 5.90 -5.35
N SER A 76 -15.92 5.65 -6.05
CA SER A 76 -17.05 6.57 -6.20
C SER A 76 -18.25 6.31 -5.30
N PHE A 77 -18.25 5.22 -4.51
CA PHE A 77 -19.26 4.96 -3.49
C PHE A 77 -18.91 5.51 -2.10
N GLY A 78 -19.94 5.54 -1.24
CA GLY A 78 -19.87 5.78 0.21
C GLY A 78 -19.81 7.21 0.69
N LEU A 79 -19.44 7.30 1.97
CA LEU A 79 -19.51 8.52 2.79
C LEU A 79 -18.87 9.77 2.18
N PRO A 80 -17.72 9.74 1.45
CA PRO A 80 -17.11 11.00 1.01
C PRO A 80 -17.95 11.67 -0.07
N ALA A 81 -18.47 10.89 -1.01
CA ALA A 81 -19.33 11.39 -2.07
C ALA A 81 -20.70 11.80 -1.52
N GLU A 82 -21.31 10.97 -0.67
CA GLU A 82 -22.63 11.22 -0.10
C GLU A 82 -22.67 12.45 0.81
N ASN A 83 -21.69 12.60 1.73
CA ASN A 83 -21.65 13.75 2.62
C ASN A 83 -21.39 15.05 1.84
N ALA A 84 -20.51 15.00 0.83
CA ALA A 84 -20.24 16.16 -0.01
C ALA A 84 -21.48 16.57 -0.83
N ALA A 85 -22.21 15.61 -1.40
CA ALA A 85 -23.45 15.86 -2.11
C ALA A 85 -24.53 16.45 -1.19
N ARG A 86 -24.74 15.85 0.00
CA ARG A 86 -25.68 16.35 1.02
C ARG A 86 -25.37 17.79 1.44
N ASN A 87 -24.11 18.11 1.68
CA ASN A 87 -23.69 19.46 2.09
C ASN A 87 -23.93 20.52 0.99
N ASN A 88 -24.02 20.10 -0.28
CA ASN A 88 -24.30 20.98 -1.41
C ASN A 88 -25.76 20.90 -1.89
N GLY A 89 -26.60 20.08 -1.27
CA GLY A 89 -28.00 19.91 -1.66
C GLY A 89 -28.20 19.24 -3.03
N VAL A 90 -27.25 18.40 -3.46
CA VAL A 90 -27.26 17.71 -4.77
C VAL A 90 -27.41 16.20 -4.56
N ASP A 91 -27.99 15.50 -5.54
CA ASP A 91 -28.03 14.04 -5.53
C ASP A 91 -26.59 13.44 -5.53
N PRO A 92 -26.29 12.42 -4.70
CA PRO A 92 -24.97 11.80 -4.63
C PRO A 92 -24.45 11.26 -5.96
N ARG A 93 -25.32 10.73 -6.83
CA ARG A 93 -24.92 10.24 -8.15
C ARG A 93 -24.51 11.39 -9.05
N GLU A 94 -25.32 12.43 -9.13
CA GLU A 94 -25.03 13.62 -9.94
C GLU A 94 -23.72 14.29 -9.49
N TRP A 95 -23.57 14.49 -8.18
CA TRP A 95 -22.35 15.05 -7.58
C TRP A 95 -21.11 14.20 -7.91
N THR A 96 -21.23 12.88 -7.80
CA THR A 96 -20.14 11.94 -8.09
C THR A 96 -19.72 12.02 -9.55
N ILE A 97 -20.67 11.98 -10.49
CA ILE A 97 -20.40 12.04 -11.94
C ILE A 97 -19.72 13.37 -12.30
N GLN A 98 -20.24 14.49 -11.79
CA GLN A 98 -19.65 15.83 -12.03
C GLN A 98 -18.21 15.93 -11.50
N ASN A 99 -17.93 15.36 -10.33
CA ASN A 99 -16.58 15.34 -9.77
C ASN A 99 -15.65 14.43 -10.55
N ILE A 100 -16.11 13.25 -10.97
CA ILE A 100 -15.36 12.36 -11.85
C ILE A 100 -14.96 13.10 -13.13
N GLU A 101 -15.88 13.80 -13.79
CA GLU A 101 -15.59 14.58 -15.00
C GLU A 101 -14.58 15.70 -14.75
N THR A 102 -14.71 16.40 -13.62
CA THR A 102 -13.78 17.46 -13.22
C THR A 102 -12.39 16.90 -12.96
N MET A 103 -12.26 15.87 -12.12
CA MET A 103 -10.98 15.25 -11.80
C MET A 103 -10.36 14.56 -13.00
N ARG A 104 -11.16 13.97 -13.90
CA ARG A 104 -10.69 13.41 -15.17
C ARG A 104 -10.01 14.49 -16.02
N ARG A 105 -10.64 15.66 -16.16
CA ARG A 105 -10.04 16.80 -16.88
C ARG A 105 -8.75 17.26 -16.21
N GLN A 106 -8.73 17.36 -14.88
CA GLN A 106 -7.54 17.75 -14.13
C GLN A 106 -6.40 16.72 -14.30
N LEU A 107 -6.68 15.41 -14.21
CA LEU A 107 -5.69 14.36 -14.46
C LEU A 107 -5.17 14.41 -15.89
N LYS A 108 -6.03 14.58 -16.90
CA LYS A 108 -5.57 14.74 -18.28
C LYS A 108 -4.68 15.97 -18.47
N ALA A 109 -4.94 17.07 -17.76
CA ALA A 109 -4.08 18.25 -17.78
C ALA A 109 -2.66 18.02 -17.22
N THR A 110 -2.47 17.00 -16.37
CA THR A 110 -1.14 16.63 -15.85
C THR A 110 -0.25 15.93 -16.87
N GLN A 111 -0.83 15.44 -17.99
CA GLN A 111 -0.14 14.63 -19.01
C GLN A 111 0.51 13.34 -18.45
N ILE A 112 0.00 12.84 -17.33
CA ILE A 112 0.33 11.50 -16.82
C ILE A 112 -0.27 10.44 -17.76
N GLN A 113 0.51 9.42 -18.08
CA GLN A 113 0.18 8.38 -19.05
C GLN A 113 -0.61 7.24 -18.41
N PHE A 114 -1.89 7.50 -18.13
CA PHE A 114 -2.87 6.50 -17.71
C PHE A 114 -3.55 5.82 -18.90
N ASP A 115 -3.86 4.54 -18.76
CA ASP A 115 -4.69 3.81 -19.72
C ASP A 115 -6.18 4.04 -19.47
N TRP A 116 -6.72 5.12 -20.05
CA TRP A 116 -8.13 5.48 -19.94
C TRP A 116 -9.10 4.45 -20.56
N ASN A 117 -8.63 3.53 -21.41
CA ASN A 117 -9.46 2.41 -21.90
C ASN A 117 -9.83 1.44 -20.77
N ARG A 118 -9.11 1.50 -19.66
CA ARG A 118 -9.33 0.71 -18.45
C ARG A 118 -10.02 1.49 -17.34
N GLU A 119 -10.56 2.67 -17.62
CA GLU A 119 -11.24 3.48 -16.61
C GLU A 119 -12.44 2.72 -15.99
N ILE A 120 -12.51 2.74 -14.65
CA ILE A 120 -13.62 2.16 -13.87
C ILE A 120 -14.15 3.19 -12.87
N SER A 121 -15.40 3.03 -12.46
CA SER A 121 -16.02 3.77 -11.36
C SER A 121 -16.78 2.78 -10.49
N THR A 122 -16.51 2.74 -9.19
CA THR A 122 -17.10 1.72 -8.30
C THR A 122 -18.60 1.83 -8.14
N CYS A 123 -19.19 3.01 -8.36
CA CYS A 123 -20.62 3.26 -8.32
C CYS A 123 -21.40 2.80 -9.55
N GLU A 124 -20.74 2.31 -10.60
CA GLU A 124 -21.42 1.84 -11.81
C GLU A 124 -21.89 0.39 -11.68
N PRO A 125 -23.12 0.05 -12.12
CA PRO A 125 -23.66 -1.31 -12.04
C PRO A 125 -22.76 -2.38 -12.67
N GLU A 126 -22.07 -2.04 -13.76
CA GLU A 126 -21.13 -2.91 -14.46
C GLU A 126 -19.91 -3.28 -13.59
N PHE A 127 -19.56 -2.44 -12.61
CA PHE A 127 -18.54 -2.72 -11.62
C PHE A 127 -19.13 -3.46 -10.40
N TYR A 128 -20.08 -2.83 -9.69
CA TYR A 128 -20.49 -3.35 -8.37
C TYR A 128 -21.30 -4.64 -8.44
N ARG A 129 -21.81 -5.05 -9.61
CA ARG A 129 -22.34 -6.42 -9.80
C ARG A 129 -21.31 -7.48 -9.41
N TRP A 130 -20.02 -7.21 -9.62
CA TRP A 130 -18.94 -8.12 -9.27
C TRP A 130 -18.56 -8.00 -7.80
N THR A 131 -18.70 -6.83 -7.18
CA THR A 131 -18.66 -6.72 -5.71
C THR A 131 -19.75 -7.59 -5.08
N GLN A 132 -20.99 -7.50 -5.58
CA GLN A 132 -22.12 -8.33 -5.14
C GLN A 132 -21.83 -9.82 -5.38
N TRP A 133 -21.25 -10.17 -6.53
CA TRP A 133 -20.83 -11.54 -6.83
C TRP A 133 -19.82 -12.04 -5.79
N ILE A 134 -18.77 -11.28 -5.46
CA ILE A 134 -17.78 -11.66 -4.44
C ILE A 134 -18.46 -11.87 -3.08
N PHE A 135 -19.37 -10.97 -2.70
CA PHE A 135 -20.14 -11.11 -1.46
C PHE A 135 -20.97 -12.42 -1.44
N CYS A 136 -21.71 -12.71 -2.52
CA CYS A 136 -22.46 -13.97 -2.63
C CYS A 136 -21.54 -15.19 -2.54
N ARG A 137 -20.37 -15.16 -3.19
CA ARG A 137 -19.39 -16.25 -3.11
C ARG A 137 -18.84 -16.44 -1.70
N LEU A 138 -18.57 -15.37 -0.97
CA LEU A 138 -18.18 -15.44 0.44
C LEU A 138 -19.30 -16.07 1.29
N PHE A 139 -20.56 -15.71 1.02
CA PHE A 139 -21.74 -16.28 1.69
C PHE A 139 -21.89 -17.79 1.40
N GLU A 140 -21.80 -18.20 0.14
CA GLU A 140 -21.83 -19.61 -0.28
C GLU A 140 -20.72 -20.45 0.36
N ASN A 141 -19.58 -19.84 0.67
CA ASN A 141 -18.44 -20.48 1.34
C ASN A 141 -18.46 -20.34 2.88
N GLY A 142 -19.59 -19.90 3.45
CA GLY A 142 -19.79 -19.81 4.90
C GLY A 142 -18.97 -18.74 5.61
N LEU A 143 -18.43 -17.75 4.87
CA LEU A 143 -17.62 -16.66 5.42
C LEU A 143 -18.43 -15.41 5.76
N VAL A 144 -19.70 -15.36 5.36
CA VAL A 144 -20.61 -14.25 5.63
C VAL A 144 -21.67 -14.71 6.61
N ARG A 145 -21.87 -13.94 7.67
CA ARG A 145 -22.93 -14.15 8.65
C ARG A 145 -23.60 -12.84 9.00
N ARG A 146 -24.87 -12.90 9.41
CA ARG A 146 -25.56 -11.75 9.97
C ARG A 146 -25.69 -11.94 11.47
N THR A 147 -25.01 -11.10 12.24
CA THR A 147 -24.84 -11.25 13.68
C THR A 147 -25.36 -10.00 14.36
N GLN A 148 -26.00 -10.17 15.53
CA GLN A 148 -26.30 -9.05 16.40
C GLN A 148 -25.06 -8.75 17.25
N ALA A 149 -24.52 -7.55 17.09
CA ALA A 149 -23.29 -7.16 17.74
C ALA A 149 -23.35 -5.71 18.22
N GLU A 150 -22.57 -5.43 19.24
CA GLU A 150 -22.26 -4.06 19.60
C GLU A 150 -21.33 -3.48 18.54
N VAL A 151 -21.82 -2.47 17.83
CA VAL A 151 -21.09 -1.78 16.79
C VAL A 151 -20.86 -0.33 17.17
N ASN A 152 -19.84 0.26 16.57
CA ASN A 152 -19.59 1.67 16.72
C ASN A 152 -20.55 2.45 15.80
N TRP A 153 -21.22 3.43 16.35
CA TRP A 153 -22.21 4.25 15.65
C TRP A 153 -21.74 5.70 15.62
N ASP A 154 -21.67 6.27 14.43
CA ASP A 154 -21.47 7.71 14.28
C ASP A 154 -22.82 8.43 14.43
N PRO A 155 -23.03 9.25 15.47
CA PRO A 155 -24.30 9.95 15.65
C PRO A 155 -24.52 11.09 14.63
N ILE A 156 -23.46 11.62 14.00
CA ILE A 156 -23.53 12.69 12.99
C ILE A 156 -23.77 12.10 11.61
N ASP A 157 -22.99 11.09 11.23
CA ASP A 157 -23.14 10.39 9.95
C ASP A 157 -24.27 9.35 9.99
N GLN A 158 -24.86 9.09 11.15
CA GLN A 158 -25.96 8.13 11.35
C GLN A 158 -25.68 6.78 10.70
N THR A 159 -24.51 6.22 10.99
CA THR A 159 -24.07 4.97 10.37
C THR A 159 -23.13 4.19 11.25
N VAL A 160 -23.06 2.88 10.99
CA VAL A 160 -22.08 2.01 11.60
C VAL A 160 -20.68 2.30 11.04
N LEU A 161 -19.73 2.41 11.95
CA LEU A 161 -18.30 2.51 11.67
C LEU A 161 -17.64 1.17 11.97
N ALA A 162 -16.78 0.73 11.06
CA ALA A 162 -15.84 -0.35 11.36
C ALA A 162 -14.83 0.13 12.44
N ALA A 163 -14.18 -0.79 13.15
CA ALA A 163 -13.17 -0.42 14.15
C ALA A 163 -12.04 0.43 13.55
N GLU A 164 -11.75 0.17 12.27
CA GLU A 164 -10.78 0.84 11.40
C GLU A 164 -11.10 2.31 11.11
N GLN A 165 -12.35 2.72 11.34
CA GLN A 165 -12.86 4.06 11.06
C GLN A 165 -12.93 4.92 12.32
N ILE A 166 -12.29 4.47 13.40
CA ILE A 166 -12.29 5.13 14.69
C ILE A 166 -10.84 5.37 15.10
N ASP A 167 -10.54 6.60 15.49
CA ASP A 167 -9.22 6.95 15.97
C ASP A 167 -8.98 6.46 17.41
N ASN A 168 -7.77 6.72 17.92
CA ASN A 168 -7.37 6.30 19.25
C ASN A 168 -8.18 6.99 20.38
N GLU A 169 -8.88 8.07 20.09
CA GLU A 169 -9.74 8.81 21.03
C GLU A 169 -11.19 8.32 20.98
N GLY A 170 -11.48 7.28 20.18
CA GLY A 170 -12.83 6.75 20.02
C GLY A 170 -13.70 7.61 19.09
N ARG A 171 -13.11 8.50 18.29
CA ARG A 171 -13.85 9.38 17.39
C ARG A 171 -13.87 8.84 15.97
N SER A 172 -14.97 9.11 15.28
CA SER A 172 -15.09 8.93 13.84
C SER A 172 -13.99 9.70 13.11
N TRP A 173 -13.22 9.00 12.29
CA TRP A 173 -12.13 9.60 11.49
C TRP A 173 -12.58 10.70 10.53
N ARG A 174 -13.89 10.88 10.33
CA ARG A 174 -14.47 11.88 9.42
C ARG A 174 -15.26 12.94 10.14
N SER A 175 -16.30 12.55 10.89
CA SER A 175 -17.17 13.52 11.55
C SER A 175 -16.51 14.13 12.78
N GLY A 176 -15.49 13.47 13.35
CA GLY A 176 -14.88 13.83 14.64
C GLY A 176 -15.78 13.54 15.85
N ALA A 177 -16.98 13.00 15.62
CA ALA A 177 -17.91 12.62 16.69
C ALA A 177 -17.36 11.44 17.48
N VAL A 178 -17.55 11.45 18.80
CA VAL A 178 -17.29 10.27 19.64
C VAL A 178 -18.28 9.18 19.23
N ALA A 179 -17.77 8.00 18.85
CA ALA A 179 -18.62 6.91 18.41
C ALA A 179 -19.39 6.33 19.61
N GLU A 180 -20.69 6.14 19.42
CA GLU A 180 -21.57 5.49 20.40
C GLU A 180 -21.53 3.97 20.21
N LYS A 181 -21.72 3.21 21.28
CA LYS A 181 -21.95 1.77 21.18
C LYS A 181 -23.44 1.50 20.98
N LYS A 182 -23.80 0.84 19.87
CA LYS A 182 -25.18 0.40 19.60
C LYS A 182 -25.23 -1.07 19.27
N LYS A 183 -26.22 -1.79 19.82
CA LYS A 183 -26.47 -3.19 19.47
C LYS A 183 -27.31 -3.24 18.19
N LEU A 184 -26.71 -3.67 17.08
CA LEU A 184 -27.37 -3.74 15.77
C LEU A 184 -27.12 -5.11 15.11
N SER A 185 -28.07 -5.56 14.29
CA SER A 185 -27.88 -6.72 13.42
C SER A 185 -27.14 -6.28 12.16
N GLN A 186 -25.94 -6.81 11.92
CA GLN A 186 -25.07 -6.41 10.81
C GLN A 186 -24.53 -7.64 10.05
N TRP A 187 -24.21 -7.45 8.78
CA TRP A 187 -23.46 -8.43 8.00
C TRP A 187 -21.97 -8.34 8.33
N MET A 188 -21.38 -9.50 8.60
CA MET A 188 -19.98 -9.66 9.01
C MET A 188 -19.29 -10.70 8.14
N ILE A 189 -18.01 -10.46 7.88
CA ILE A 189 -17.13 -11.36 7.13
C ILE A 189 -16.06 -11.90 8.06
N GLU A 190 -15.87 -13.22 8.04
CA GLU A 190 -14.96 -13.98 8.92
C GLU A 190 -13.48 -13.85 8.51
N THR A 191 -12.95 -12.61 8.50
CA THR A 191 -11.55 -12.33 8.20
C THR A 191 -10.55 -13.04 9.14
N PRO A 192 -10.84 -13.33 10.43
CA PRO A 192 -9.91 -14.05 11.28
C PRO A 192 -9.57 -15.46 10.78
N LYS A 193 -10.44 -16.10 9.98
CA LYS A 193 -10.14 -17.40 9.34
C LYS A 193 -8.92 -17.36 8.43
N TYR A 194 -8.57 -16.19 7.90
CA TYR A 194 -7.41 -15.98 7.04
C TYR A 194 -6.20 -15.38 7.76
N ALA A 195 -6.34 -14.97 9.04
CA ALA A 195 -5.32 -14.23 9.78
C ALA A 195 -3.93 -14.90 9.76
N LYS A 196 -3.88 -16.21 10.04
CA LYS A 196 -2.62 -16.96 10.06
C LYS A 196 -1.94 -16.98 8.69
N ARG A 197 -2.70 -17.19 7.62
CA ARG A 197 -2.19 -17.22 6.25
C ARG A 197 -1.72 -15.84 5.80
N LEU A 198 -2.47 -14.80 6.14
CA LEU A 198 -2.10 -13.41 5.88
C LEU A 198 -0.82 -13.02 6.64
N GLN A 199 -0.65 -13.46 7.89
CA GLN A 199 0.57 -13.23 8.66
C GLN A 199 1.78 -13.95 8.03
N GLU A 200 1.63 -15.20 7.62
CA GLU A 200 2.72 -15.96 6.97
C GLU A 200 3.09 -15.39 5.59
N GLY A 201 2.09 -14.94 4.82
CA GLY A 201 2.31 -14.20 3.58
C GLY A 201 3.16 -12.95 3.78
N LEU A 202 2.84 -12.14 4.80
CA LEU A 202 3.62 -10.94 5.14
C LEU A 202 5.06 -11.27 5.51
N ARG A 203 5.27 -12.34 6.29
CA ARG A 203 6.62 -12.75 6.70
C ARG A 203 7.52 -13.05 5.50
N LYS A 204 6.95 -13.55 4.40
CA LYS A 204 7.69 -13.81 3.14
C LYS A 204 7.99 -12.55 2.34
N MET A 205 7.25 -11.48 2.57
CA MET A 205 7.31 -10.22 1.83
C MET A 205 7.91 -9.07 2.65
N SER A 206 8.31 -9.32 3.90
CA SER A 206 8.74 -8.30 4.86
C SER A 206 9.95 -7.51 4.38
N GLU A 207 10.86 -8.15 3.63
CA GLU A 207 12.02 -7.48 3.04
C GLU A 207 11.61 -6.43 1.99
N GLN A 208 10.61 -6.73 1.16
CA GLN A 208 10.13 -5.82 0.11
C GLN A 208 9.22 -4.73 0.70
N TRP A 209 8.30 -5.11 1.59
CA TRP A 209 7.27 -4.19 2.12
C TRP A 209 7.77 -3.34 3.29
N GLY A 210 8.85 -3.74 3.96
CA GLY A 210 9.44 -3.02 5.08
C GLY A 210 8.42 -2.70 6.18
N GLU A 211 8.38 -1.45 6.62
CA GLU A 211 7.48 -0.98 7.69
C GLU A 211 5.99 -1.24 7.44
N VAL A 212 5.56 -1.34 6.18
CA VAL A 212 4.16 -1.66 5.85
C VAL A 212 3.80 -3.08 6.30
N ALA A 213 4.75 -4.02 6.17
CA ALA A 213 4.56 -5.37 6.69
C ALA A 213 4.46 -5.38 8.21
N ASP A 214 5.25 -4.55 8.91
CA ASP A 214 5.20 -4.44 10.37
C ASP A 214 3.88 -3.84 10.87
N ILE A 215 3.42 -2.75 10.24
CA ILE A 215 2.12 -2.12 10.53
C ILE A 215 1.01 -3.14 10.37
N GLN A 216 1.02 -3.90 9.28
CA GLN A 216 -0.02 -4.89 9.01
C GLN A 216 0.10 -6.13 9.90
N ALA A 217 1.32 -6.57 10.26
CA ALA A 217 1.53 -7.67 11.18
C ALA A 217 1.04 -7.31 12.60
N ASN A 218 1.27 -6.08 13.04
CA ASN A 218 0.73 -5.54 14.29
C ASN A 218 -0.80 -5.46 14.26
N TRP A 219 -1.36 -5.00 13.14
CA TRP A 219 -2.81 -4.97 12.91
C TRP A 219 -3.45 -6.36 13.00
N ILE A 220 -2.86 -7.35 12.31
CA ILE A 220 -3.33 -8.74 12.38
C ILE A 220 -3.17 -9.29 13.78
N GLY A 221 -2.10 -8.94 14.49
CA GLY A 221 -1.80 -9.46 15.82
C GLY A 221 -1.22 -10.88 15.79
N LYS A 222 -0.79 -11.37 16.95
CA LYS A 222 -0.16 -12.70 17.06
C LYS A 222 -1.17 -13.80 16.76
N CYS A 223 -0.84 -14.69 15.83
CA CYS A 223 -1.70 -15.81 15.46
C CYS A 223 -1.20 -17.10 16.10
N ASP A 224 -1.59 -17.35 17.35
CA ASP A 224 -1.20 -18.50 18.16
C ASP A 224 -2.33 -18.99 19.10
N VAL A 225 -3.58 -18.77 18.69
CA VAL A 225 -4.79 -19.22 19.38
C VAL A 225 -5.75 -19.88 18.39
N PHE A 226 -6.64 -20.74 18.88
CA PHE A 226 -7.76 -21.32 18.14
C PHE A 226 -9.04 -20.56 18.46
N ARG A 227 -9.82 -20.24 17.43
CA ARG A 227 -11.09 -19.53 17.57
C ARG A 227 -12.28 -20.47 17.49
N PHE A 228 -13.24 -20.26 18.39
CA PHE A 228 -14.53 -20.94 18.42
C PHE A 228 -15.66 -19.92 18.56
N MET A 229 -16.65 -20.01 17.68
CA MET A 229 -17.85 -19.19 17.74
C MET A 229 -18.94 -19.96 18.47
N LEU A 230 -19.22 -19.59 19.72
CA LEU A 230 -20.16 -20.30 20.60
C LEU A 230 -21.55 -19.68 20.52
N PRO A 231 -22.57 -20.36 19.95
CA PRO A 231 -23.92 -19.81 19.83
C PRO A 231 -24.55 -19.55 21.20
N VAL A 232 -25.21 -18.40 21.36
CA VAL A 232 -25.98 -18.08 22.57
C VAL A 232 -27.37 -18.71 22.47
N ILE A 233 -27.70 -19.59 23.42
CA ILE A 233 -28.95 -20.36 23.40
C ILE A 233 -30.14 -19.44 23.68
N GLY A 234 -31.21 -19.61 22.92
CA GLY A 234 -32.43 -18.80 23.06
C GLY A 234 -32.38 -17.45 22.34
N THR A 235 -31.30 -17.17 21.60
CA THR A 235 -31.14 -15.97 20.78
C THR A 235 -30.99 -16.35 19.31
N GLU A 236 -31.34 -15.44 18.42
CA GLU A 236 -31.07 -15.58 16.99
C GLU A 236 -29.75 -14.90 16.62
N ASN A 237 -28.79 -15.67 16.11
CA ASN A 237 -27.53 -15.15 15.56
C ASN A 237 -26.67 -14.33 16.53
N GLU A 238 -26.72 -14.59 17.84
CA GLU A 238 -25.72 -14.10 18.80
C GLU A 238 -24.71 -15.20 19.13
N PHE A 239 -23.44 -14.82 19.24
CA PHE A 239 -22.33 -15.73 19.50
C PHE A 239 -21.32 -15.09 20.44
N ILE A 240 -20.62 -15.91 21.21
CA ILE A 240 -19.39 -15.53 21.93
C ILE A 240 -18.18 -15.97 21.09
N ASP A 241 -17.27 -15.03 20.79
CA ASP A 241 -15.97 -15.30 20.17
C ASP A 241 -15.00 -15.76 21.26
N LEU A 242 -14.83 -17.07 21.37
CA LEU A 242 -13.88 -17.69 22.30
C LEU A 242 -12.56 -17.95 21.57
N ARG A 243 -11.45 -17.53 22.20
CA ARG A 243 -10.10 -17.88 21.73
C ARG A 243 -9.33 -18.58 22.83
N ILE A 244 -8.65 -19.68 22.48
CA ILE A 244 -7.91 -20.53 23.43
C ILE A 244 -6.58 -20.94 22.81
N ARG A 245 -5.53 -21.09 23.63
CA ARG A 245 -4.20 -21.51 23.13
C ARG A 245 -4.17 -23.00 22.84
N ASP A 246 -4.64 -23.78 23.80
CA ASP A 246 -4.72 -25.22 23.67
C ASP A 246 -6.12 -25.59 23.17
N ILE A 247 -6.17 -26.13 21.94
CA ILE A 247 -7.41 -26.56 21.31
C ILE A 247 -8.14 -27.62 22.14
N PHE A 248 -7.46 -28.40 22.98
CA PHE A 248 -8.09 -29.45 23.78
C PHE A 248 -8.96 -28.89 24.92
N GLU A 249 -8.76 -27.64 25.34
CA GLU A 249 -9.56 -27.02 26.40
C GLU A 249 -11.05 -26.96 26.04
N ILE A 250 -11.39 -26.82 24.75
CA ILE A 250 -12.80 -26.78 24.31
C ILE A 250 -13.55 -28.08 24.63
N SER A 251 -12.87 -29.22 24.64
CA SER A 251 -13.47 -30.52 24.95
C SER A 251 -13.85 -30.64 26.43
N ASN A 252 -13.12 -29.90 27.27
CA ASN A 252 -13.30 -29.83 28.71
C ASN A 252 -13.96 -28.51 29.13
N ALA A 253 -14.54 -27.74 28.21
CA ALA A 253 -15.16 -26.47 28.56
C ALA A 253 -16.43 -26.72 29.39
N GLU A 254 -16.46 -26.18 30.61
CA GLU A 254 -17.55 -26.38 31.56
C GLU A 254 -18.36 -25.12 31.80
N PHE A 255 -17.68 -23.98 31.83
CA PHE A 255 -18.26 -22.66 31.90
C PHE A 255 -17.29 -21.67 31.28
N LEU A 256 -17.81 -20.52 30.89
CA LEU A 256 -17.00 -19.40 30.42
C LEU A 256 -16.82 -18.37 31.52
N VAL A 257 -15.66 -17.73 31.52
CA VAL A 257 -15.37 -16.56 32.35
C VAL A 257 -15.23 -15.36 31.43
N LEU A 258 -16.02 -14.32 31.68
CA LEU A 258 -16.07 -13.08 30.92
C LEU A 258 -15.67 -11.91 31.83
N LYS A 259 -14.85 -10.98 31.34
CA LYS A 259 -14.59 -9.72 32.05
C LYS A 259 -15.76 -8.75 31.96
N ARG A 260 -15.83 -7.78 32.87
CA ARG A 260 -16.82 -6.68 32.84
C ARG A 260 -16.84 -5.97 31.49
N ALA A 261 -15.68 -5.81 30.86
CA ALA A 261 -15.54 -5.18 29.55
C ALA A 261 -16.20 -5.97 28.38
N HIS A 262 -16.53 -7.26 28.52
CA HIS A 262 -17.12 -8.05 27.45
C HIS A 262 -18.48 -7.48 26.96
N PRO A 263 -18.80 -7.49 25.66
CA PRO A 263 -20.05 -6.91 25.13
C PRO A 263 -21.34 -7.55 25.65
N MET A 264 -21.28 -8.81 26.09
CA MET A 264 -22.42 -9.53 26.68
C MET A 264 -22.60 -9.29 28.18
N ALA A 265 -21.67 -8.59 28.84
CA ALA A 265 -21.80 -8.27 30.26
C ALA A 265 -22.79 -7.12 30.46
N ASP A 266 -23.66 -7.25 31.46
CA ASP A 266 -24.50 -6.15 31.92
C ASP A 266 -23.63 -5.09 32.59
N LYS A 267 -23.57 -3.91 31.96
CA LYS A 267 -22.76 -2.78 32.41
C LYS A 267 -23.33 -2.10 33.66
N THR A 268 -24.60 -2.34 33.98
CA THR A 268 -25.29 -1.76 35.15
C THR A 268 -25.06 -2.57 36.43
N GLN A 269 -24.55 -3.80 36.29
CA GLN A 269 -24.32 -4.69 37.40
C GLN A 269 -23.06 -4.30 38.18
N GLU A 270 -23.23 -3.96 39.46
CA GLU A 270 -22.12 -3.59 40.36
C GLU A 270 -21.64 -4.75 41.24
N GLN A 271 -22.41 -5.83 41.36
CA GLN A 271 -22.04 -7.01 42.15
C GLN A 271 -21.44 -8.11 41.29
N PHE A 272 -20.17 -8.42 41.52
CA PHE A 272 -19.42 -9.49 40.88
C PHE A 272 -19.03 -10.59 41.88
N PRO A 273 -18.78 -11.82 41.39
CA PRO A 273 -19.15 -12.35 40.08
C PRO A 273 -20.66 -12.63 39.99
N TYR A 274 -21.21 -12.64 38.77
CA TYR A 274 -22.60 -13.02 38.48
C TYR A 274 -22.69 -13.92 37.24
N LYS A 275 -23.73 -14.75 37.18
CA LYS A 275 -24.00 -15.65 36.04
C LYS A 275 -24.91 -14.95 35.03
N LEU A 276 -24.60 -15.04 33.74
CA LEU A 276 -25.47 -14.53 32.68
C LEU A 276 -26.78 -15.35 32.61
N PRO A 277 -27.90 -14.73 32.18
CA PRO A 277 -29.21 -15.40 32.17
C PRO A 277 -29.36 -16.46 31.07
N PHE A 278 -28.32 -16.67 30.25
CA PHE A 278 -28.29 -17.62 29.15
C PHE A 278 -27.09 -18.56 29.25
N GLU A 279 -27.15 -19.64 28.49
CA GLU A 279 -26.06 -20.58 28.28
C GLU A 279 -25.58 -20.47 26.83
N VAL A 280 -24.36 -20.91 26.56
CA VAL A 280 -23.86 -21.04 25.19
C VAL A 280 -23.69 -22.50 24.81
N LEU A 281 -23.81 -22.79 23.51
CA LEU A 281 -23.59 -24.12 22.97
C LEU A 281 -22.11 -24.32 22.67
N ASN A 282 -21.52 -25.33 23.28
CA ASN A 282 -20.23 -25.87 22.82
C ASN A 282 -20.47 -26.72 21.57
N GLY A 283 -20.18 -26.16 20.41
CA GLY A 283 -20.40 -26.81 19.11
C GLY A 283 -19.60 -28.09 18.89
N VAL A 284 -18.53 -28.34 19.67
CA VAL A 284 -17.71 -29.56 19.57
C VAL A 284 -18.31 -30.70 20.39
N THR A 285 -18.77 -30.40 21.61
CA THR A 285 -19.27 -31.43 22.54
C THR A 285 -20.80 -31.54 22.58
N GLY A 286 -21.52 -30.59 22.00
CA GLY A 286 -22.98 -30.46 22.06
C GLY A 286 -23.50 -30.01 23.44
N ARG A 287 -22.62 -29.67 24.38
CA ARG A 287 -23.00 -29.28 25.75
C ARG A 287 -23.44 -27.82 25.82
N ARG A 288 -24.35 -27.56 26.75
CA ARG A 288 -24.70 -26.20 27.18
C ARG A 288 -23.78 -25.81 28.32
N ILE A 289 -23.11 -24.67 28.19
CA ILE A 289 -22.18 -24.19 29.21
C ILE A 289 -22.61 -22.79 29.69
N PRO A 290 -22.68 -22.56 31.01
CA PRO A 290 -22.99 -21.25 31.56
C PRO A 290 -21.83 -20.26 31.33
N ALA A 291 -22.16 -18.97 31.23
CA ALA A 291 -21.19 -17.90 31.18
C ALA A 291 -21.28 -17.04 32.46
N ILE A 292 -20.14 -16.78 33.08
CA ILE A 292 -20.02 -16.08 34.36
C ILE A 292 -19.18 -14.83 34.14
N VAL A 293 -19.70 -13.68 34.57
CA VAL A 293 -18.99 -12.40 34.49
C VAL A 293 -18.28 -12.14 35.81
N VAL A 294 -17.01 -11.78 35.70
CA VAL A 294 -16.13 -11.42 36.81
C VAL A 294 -15.70 -9.97 36.69
N ASP A 295 -15.24 -9.41 37.80
CA ASP A 295 -14.61 -8.08 37.81
C ASP A 295 -13.25 -8.12 37.10
N ASP A 296 -12.76 -6.97 36.65
CA ASP A 296 -11.56 -6.87 35.82
C ASP A 296 -10.28 -7.32 36.57
N ASP A 297 -10.28 -7.20 37.90
CA ASP A 297 -9.21 -7.60 38.81
C ASP A 297 -9.24 -9.10 39.21
N TYR A 298 -10.25 -9.85 38.76
CA TYR A 298 -10.34 -11.27 39.07
C TYR A 298 -9.25 -12.06 38.33
N LEU A 299 -8.30 -12.63 39.10
CA LEU A 299 -7.13 -13.37 38.63
C LEU A 299 -6.36 -12.60 37.53
N PRO A 300 -5.68 -11.49 37.89
CA PRO A 300 -5.13 -10.53 36.93
C PRO A 300 -4.03 -11.13 36.04
N ASP A 301 -3.33 -12.17 36.52
CA ASP A 301 -2.28 -12.88 35.79
C ASP A 301 -2.83 -13.91 34.78
N THR A 302 -4.16 -14.12 34.76
CA THR A 302 -4.79 -15.05 33.82
C THR A 302 -5.08 -14.35 32.51
N GLU A 303 -4.70 -14.98 31.40
CA GLU A 303 -4.89 -14.40 30.08
C GLU A 303 -6.35 -14.51 29.62
N PHE A 304 -6.88 -13.40 29.11
CA PHE A 304 -8.16 -13.33 28.42
C PHE A 304 -7.93 -12.87 26.99
N PHE A 305 -8.64 -13.47 26.04
CA PHE A 305 -8.66 -13.01 24.66
C PHE A 305 -10.04 -12.47 24.36
N LEU A 306 -10.11 -11.23 23.85
CA LEU A 306 -11.36 -10.52 23.64
C LEU A 306 -12.29 -10.58 24.88
N ASN A 307 -11.71 -10.41 26.07
CA ASN A 307 -12.41 -10.42 27.36
C ASN A 307 -13.10 -11.74 27.73
N THR A 308 -12.73 -12.86 27.11
CA THR A 308 -13.32 -14.19 27.38
C THR A 308 -12.23 -15.27 27.53
N ARG A 309 -12.51 -16.28 28.36
CA ARG A 309 -11.76 -17.56 28.43
C ARG A 309 -12.65 -18.71 28.92
N ILE A 310 -12.11 -19.92 28.89
CA ILE A 310 -12.70 -21.09 29.57
C ILE A 310 -12.37 -21.02 31.07
N GLY A 311 -13.35 -21.34 31.91
CA GLY A 311 -13.16 -21.55 33.36
C GLY A 311 -12.59 -22.93 33.67
N ASN A 312 -11.74 -23.03 34.68
CA ASN A 312 -11.05 -24.26 35.07
C ASN A 312 -11.21 -24.53 36.58
N PHE A 313 -11.58 -25.73 36.99
CA PHE A 313 -11.80 -26.12 38.38
C PHE A 313 -10.56 -26.02 39.28
N LYS A 314 -9.35 -25.97 38.70
CA LYS A 314 -8.11 -25.74 39.46
C LYS A 314 -7.94 -24.28 39.86
N THR A 315 -8.25 -23.35 38.96
CA THR A 315 -8.03 -21.90 39.14
C THR A 315 -9.28 -21.17 39.61
N ASP A 316 -10.45 -21.61 39.15
CA ASP A 316 -11.76 -20.98 39.29
C ASP A 316 -12.69 -21.79 40.22
N LYS A 317 -12.12 -22.57 41.15
CA LYS A 317 -12.87 -23.46 42.04
C LYS A 317 -14.00 -22.73 42.78
N GLU A 318 -13.71 -21.55 43.31
CA GLU A 318 -14.68 -20.74 44.05
C GLU A 318 -15.85 -20.29 43.16
N LEU A 319 -15.61 -19.96 41.88
CA LEU A 319 -16.67 -19.65 40.93
C LEU A 319 -17.52 -20.88 40.64
N ALA A 320 -16.88 -22.01 40.39
CA ALA A 320 -17.56 -23.25 40.09
C ALA A 320 -18.48 -23.68 41.26
N GLU A 321 -17.99 -23.59 42.49
CA GLU A 321 -18.76 -23.87 43.71
C GLU A 321 -19.91 -22.87 43.91
N LYS A 322 -19.63 -21.56 43.81
CA LYS A 322 -20.64 -20.50 43.97
C LYS A 322 -21.82 -20.66 43.01
N PHE A 323 -21.54 -21.03 41.76
CA PHE A 323 -22.55 -21.18 40.72
C PHE A 323 -22.97 -22.63 40.44
N ARG A 324 -22.52 -23.58 41.29
CA ARG A 324 -22.84 -25.01 41.22
C ARG A 324 -22.58 -25.62 39.83
N VAL A 325 -21.46 -25.25 39.22
CA VAL A 325 -21.00 -25.83 37.95
C VAL A 325 -20.54 -27.27 38.22
N GLN A 326 -20.95 -28.22 37.38
CA GLN A 326 -20.64 -29.63 37.55
C GLN A 326 -19.47 -30.06 36.66
N GLU A 327 -18.48 -30.73 37.26
CA GLU A 327 -17.36 -31.34 36.54
C GLU A 327 -17.85 -32.51 35.66
N PRO A 328 -17.71 -32.44 34.33
CA PRO A 328 -18.26 -33.43 33.44
C PRO A 328 -17.35 -34.65 33.35
N LYS A 329 -17.98 -35.83 33.28
CA LYS A 329 -17.30 -37.06 32.84
C LYS A 329 -17.24 -37.10 31.31
N LEU A 330 -16.09 -36.82 30.71
CA LEU A 330 -15.90 -37.05 29.27
C LEU A 330 -16.04 -38.54 28.94
N LYS A 331 -16.87 -38.85 27.93
CA LYS A 331 -17.08 -40.23 27.47
C LYS A 331 -15.96 -40.73 26.53
N ARG A 332 -15.20 -39.81 25.92
CA ARG A 332 -14.14 -40.09 24.93
C ARG A 332 -13.13 -38.93 24.89
N VAL A 333 -11.87 -39.25 24.66
CA VAL A 333 -10.80 -38.27 24.36
C VAL A 333 -10.88 -37.90 22.88
N LEU A 334 -11.00 -36.60 22.58
CA LEU A 334 -11.02 -36.09 21.20
C LEU A 334 -9.60 -35.74 20.75
N THR A 335 -9.26 -36.13 19.52
CA THR A 335 -8.02 -35.69 18.87
C THR A 335 -8.16 -34.26 18.36
N LYS A 336 -7.03 -33.61 18.02
CA LYS A 336 -7.06 -32.29 17.39
C LYS A 336 -7.91 -32.31 16.11
N ASN A 337 -7.73 -33.29 15.23
CA ASN A 337 -8.51 -33.40 14.01
C ASN A 337 -10.01 -33.58 14.29
N ASP A 338 -10.39 -34.42 15.26
CA ASP A 338 -11.81 -34.57 15.65
C ASP A 338 -12.43 -33.21 16.00
N ILE A 339 -11.74 -32.41 16.83
CA ILE A 339 -12.21 -31.09 17.26
C ILE A 339 -12.36 -30.14 16.06
N GLN A 340 -11.36 -30.10 15.18
CA GLN A 340 -11.35 -29.21 14.02
C GLN A 340 -12.45 -29.59 13.02
N GLU A 341 -12.62 -30.87 12.73
CA GLU A 341 -13.67 -31.36 11.82
C GLU A 341 -15.07 -31.12 12.38
N MET A 342 -15.30 -31.39 13.66
CA MET A 342 -16.58 -31.11 14.33
C MET A 342 -16.91 -29.63 14.32
N ALA A 343 -15.95 -28.77 14.67
CA ALA A 343 -16.14 -27.32 14.67
C ALA A 343 -16.37 -26.79 13.25
N ALA A 344 -15.62 -27.28 12.26
CA ALA A 344 -15.78 -26.87 10.86
C ALA A 344 -17.13 -27.31 10.28
N PHE A 345 -17.56 -28.55 10.54
CA PHE A 345 -18.84 -29.09 10.08
C PHE A 345 -20.02 -28.27 10.62
N GLY A 346 -19.95 -27.85 11.88
CA GLY A 346 -20.98 -27.00 12.50
C GLY A 346 -20.86 -25.50 12.22
N GLY A 347 -19.82 -25.05 11.52
CA GLY A 347 -19.54 -23.63 11.31
C GLY A 347 -19.15 -22.88 12.60
N TYR A 348 -18.56 -23.58 13.57
CA TYR A 348 -18.20 -23.06 14.89
C TYR A 348 -16.72 -22.71 15.04
N GLY A 349 -15.91 -22.74 13.97
CA GLY A 349 -14.49 -22.39 14.01
C GLY A 349 -13.57 -23.61 14.07
N GLY A 350 -12.63 -23.63 15.03
CA GLY A 350 -11.63 -24.69 15.19
C GLY A 350 -10.34 -24.48 14.40
N TYR A 351 -10.06 -23.26 13.93
CA TYR A 351 -8.86 -22.92 13.19
C TYR A 351 -7.95 -21.98 14.00
N GLU A 352 -6.64 -22.03 13.71
CA GLU A 352 -5.66 -21.13 14.31
C GLU A 352 -5.82 -19.72 13.73
N THR A 353 -5.79 -18.70 14.59
CA THR A 353 -6.01 -17.31 14.22
C THR A 353 -5.34 -16.34 15.19
N SER A 354 -5.53 -15.05 14.92
CA SER A 354 -5.10 -13.92 15.73
C SER A 354 -5.74 -13.90 17.13
N ARG A 355 -5.03 -13.34 18.11
CA ARG A 355 -5.57 -13.00 19.43
C ARG A 355 -6.57 -11.83 19.42
N THR A 356 -6.45 -10.90 18.47
CA THR A 356 -7.09 -9.57 18.54
C THR A 356 -7.94 -9.22 17.33
N LEU A 357 -7.61 -9.73 16.14
CA LEU A 357 -8.32 -9.40 14.90
C LEU A 357 -9.78 -9.84 14.98
N THR A 358 -10.71 -8.93 14.71
CA THR A 358 -12.16 -9.16 14.71
C THR A 358 -12.71 -9.39 13.30
N ASP A 359 -13.95 -9.83 13.20
CA ASP A 359 -14.65 -9.92 11.91
C ASP A 359 -14.83 -8.53 11.28
N TRP A 360 -14.88 -8.49 9.95
CA TRP A 360 -15.12 -7.27 9.20
C TRP A 360 -16.61 -6.98 9.10
N VAL A 361 -17.05 -5.87 9.70
CA VAL A 361 -18.44 -5.39 9.63
C VAL A 361 -18.64 -4.61 8.34
N VAL A 362 -19.40 -5.17 7.40
CA VAL A 362 -19.55 -4.63 6.03
C VAL A 362 -20.84 -3.87 5.79
N SER A 363 -21.85 -4.01 6.65
CA SER A 363 -23.13 -3.30 6.51
C SER A 363 -23.03 -1.81 6.82
N ARG A 364 -23.65 -0.97 5.98
CA ARG A 364 -23.79 0.47 6.18
C ARG A 364 -25.25 0.89 5.94
N GLN A 365 -25.82 1.63 6.87
CA GLN A 365 -27.20 2.14 6.80
C GLN A 365 -27.24 3.45 5.98
N ARG A 366 -26.76 3.40 4.73
CA ARG A 366 -26.51 4.57 3.89
C ARG A 366 -27.12 4.41 2.50
N ALA A 367 -27.43 5.53 1.85
CA ALA A 367 -28.09 5.52 0.56
C ALA A 367 -27.09 5.21 -0.58
N TRP A 368 -25.87 5.74 -0.47
CA TRP A 368 -24.87 5.71 -1.54
C TRP A 368 -23.79 4.64 -1.32
N GLY A 369 -24.08 3.40 -1.71
CA GLY A 369 -23.13 2.28 -1.64
C GLY A 369 -23.63 1.07 -2.42
N THR A 370 -22.79 0.05 -2.56
CA THR A 370 -23.16 -1.20 -3.24
C THR A 370 -24.30 -1.90 -2.47
N PRO A 371 -25.49 -2.15 -3.07
CA PRO A 371 -26.57 -2.85 -2.41
C PRO A 371 -26.16 -4.27 -1.98
N ILE A 372 -26.52 -4.67 -0.76
CA ILE A 372 -26.26 -6.03 -0.29
C ILE A 372 -27.23 -6.99 -1.02
N PRO A 373 -26.72 -8.00 -1.75
CA PRO A 373 -27.54 -8.85 -2.62
C PRO A 373 -28.21 -9.99 -1.83
N MET A 374 -28.83 -9.69 -0.69
CA MET A 374 -29.49 -10.67 0.18
C MET A 374 -30.99 -10.41 0.25
N ILE A 375 -31.78 -11.48 0.15
CA ILE A 375 -33.24 -11.46 0.22
C ILE A 375 -33.67 -12.11 1.53
N GLN A 376 -34.49 -11.40 2.31
CA GLN A 376 -35.23 -11.97 3.42
C GLN A 376 -36.55 -12.53 2.92
N THR A 377 -36.69 -13.85 2.94
CA THR A 377 -37.92 -14.56 2.55
C THR A 377 -39.02 -14.38 3.59
N GLU A 378 -40.28 -14.64 3.20
CA GLU A 378 -41.44 -14.56 4.11
C GLU A 378 -41.32 -15.50 5.32
N ASN A 379 -40.60 -16.62 5.17
CA ASN A 379 -40.31 -17.57 6.23
C ASN A 379 -39.15 -17.13 7.16
N GLY A 380 -38.69 -15.88 7.05
CA GLY A 380 -37.61 -15.32 7.87
C GLY A 380 -36.20 -15.77 7.48
N ARG A 381 -36.05 -16.71 6.53
CA ARG A 381 -34.74 -17.16 6.02
C ARG A 381 -34.11 -16.12 5.11
N ARG A 382 -32.78 -16.11 5.06
CA ARG A 382 -32.00 -15.24 4.17
C ARG A 382 -31.38 -16.06 3.05
N ALA A 383 -31.47 -15.55 1.83
CA ALA A 383 -30.88 -16.15 0.64
C ALA A 383 -30.10 -15.10 -0.14
N ALA A 384 -28.98 -15.49 -0.73
CA ALA A 384 -28.27 -14.65 -1.68
C ALA A 384 -29.08 -14.57 -2.99
N ALA A 385 -29.06 -13.41 -3.64
CA ALA A 385 -29.56 -13.28 -5.00
C ALA A 385 -28.75 -14.18 -5.94
N LYS A 386 -29.42 -14.80 -6.92
CA LYS A 386 -28.76 -15.63 -7.92
C LYS A 386 -27.72 -14.82 -8.70
N LEU A 387 -26.54 -15.41 -8.90
CA LEU A 387 -25.38 -14.74 -9.49
C LEU A 387 -25.67 -14.20 -10.89
N GLU A 388 -26.51 -14.89 -11.66
CA GLU A 388 -26.90 -14.55 -13.04
C GLU A 388 -27.86 -13.36 -13.11
N LYS A 389 -28.51 -13.02 -11.99
CA LYS A 389 -29.49 -11.91 -11.90
C LYS A 389 -28.88 -10.63 -11.33
N LEU A 390 -27.60 -10.65 -10.95
CA LEU A 390 -26.87 -9.46 -10.53
C LEU A 390 -26.67 -8.49 -11.72
N PRO A 391 -26.69 -7.16 -11.49
CA PRO A 391 -26.71 -6.50 -10.19
C PRO A 391 -28.09 -6.29 -9.56
N VAL A 392 -28.13 -6.27 -8.22
CA VAL A 392 -29.21 -5.62 -7.45
C VAL A 392 -28.96 -4.11 -7.49
N LEU A 393 -29.93 -3.32 -7.95
CA LEU A 393 -29.77 -1.88 -8.10
C LEU A 393 -30.05 -1.13 -6.80
N GLY A 394 -29.55 0.10 -6.68
CA GLY A 394 -29.82 0.95 -5.52
C GLY A 394 -31.31 1.17 -5.25
N THR A 395 -32.14 1.20 -6.29
CA THR A 395 -33.61 1.33 -6.21
C THR A 395 -34.32 0.09 -5.69
N ASP A 396 -33.66 -1.07 -5.69
CA ASP A 396 -34.25 -2.34 -5.24
C ASP A 396 -34.08 -2.55 -3.72
N ARG A 397 -33.30 -1.71 -3.04
CA ARG A 397 -33.00 -1.83 -1.61
C ARG A 397 -34.25 -1.69 -0.75
N GLY A 398 -34.42 -2.61 0.19
CA GLY A 398 -35.60 -2.66 1.06
C GLY A 398 -36.92 -2.92 0.32
N GLN A 399 -36.90 -3.16 -0.99
CA GLN A 399 -38.10 -3.39 -1.79
C GLN A 399 -38.48 -4.87 -1.75
N LYS A 400 -39.79 -5.12 -1.84
CA LYS A 400 -40.29 -6.48 -2.09
C LYS A 400 -39.99 -6.89 -3.52
N VAL A 401 -39.54 -8.13 -3.68
CA VAL A 401 -39.31 -8.76 -4.97
C VAL A 401 -40.10 -10.05 -5.07
N ASP A 402 -40.64 -10.28 -6.26
CA ASP A 402 -41.30 -11.52 -6.62
C ASP A 402 -40.29 -12.52 -7.21
N GLU A 403 -40.71 -13.78 -7.32
CA GLU A 403 -39.88 -14.84 -7.89
C GLU A 403 -39.51 -14.59 -9.36
N LYS A 404 -40.20 -13.70 -10.08
CA LYS A 404 -39.96 -13.52 -11.52
C LYS A 404 -38.63 -12.85 -11.81
N ARG A 405 -38.20 -11.89 -10.97
CA ARG A 405 -36.98 -11.10 -11.21
C ARG A 405 -35.72 -11.78 -10.66
N PHE A 406 -35.81 -12.39 -9.48
CA PHE A 406 -34.65 -12.95 -8.76
C PHE A 406 -34.78 -14.43 -8.41
N GLU A 407 -35.86 -15.11 -8.84
CA GLU A 407 -36.11 -16.54 -8.58
C GLU A 407 -36.18 -16.87 -7.07
N THR A 408 -36.42 -15.84 -6.25
CA THR A 408 -36.62 -15.91 -4.80
C THR A 408 -37.50 -14.73 -4.42
N ALA A 409 -38.66 -15.00 -3.81
CA ALA A 409 -39.53 -13.96 -3.28
C ALA A 409 -39.10 -13.52 -1.87
N GLY A 410 -39.25 -12.23 -1.59
CA GLY A 410 -38.96 -11.66 -0.28
C GLY A 410 -38.70 -10.17 -0.34
N THR A 411 -37.99 -9.65 0.66
CA THR A 411 -37.56 -8.25 0.73
C THR A 411 -36.05 -8.18 0.64
N PHE A 412 -35.51 -7.34 -0.25
CA PHE A 412 -34.06 -7.11 -0.29
C PHE A 412 -33.57 -6.43 0.97
N ASP A 413 -32.33 -6.72 1.34
CA ASP A 413 -31.66 -6.01 2.42
C ASP A 413 -31.65 -4.49 2.14
N SER A 414 -31.91 -3.72 3.19
CA SER A 414 -31.91 -2.25 3.10
C SER A 414 -30.50 -1.68 3.18
N ASP A 415 -29.51 -2.40 3.68
CA ASP A 415 -28.17 -1.88 3.88
C ASP A 415 -27.32 -1.93 2.60
N THR A 416 -26.24 -1.16 2.59
CA THR A 416 -25.20 -1.19 1.56
C THR A 416 -23.90 -1.76 2.13
N LEU A 417 -23.00 -2.17 1.24
CA LEU A 417 -21.64 -2.59 1.60
C LEU A 417 -20.75 -1.37 1.86
N ASP A 418 -19.77 -1.56 2.75
CA ASP A 418 -18.66 -0.64 2.96
C ASP A 418 -17.86 -0.40 1.68
N THR A 419 -17.46 0.85 1.46
CA THR A 419 -16.52 1.29 0.42
C THR A 419 -15.20 0.51 0.37
N PHE A 420 -14.71 0.05 1.52
CA PHE A 420 -13.51 -0.79 1.53
C PHE A 420 -13.71 -2.13 0.80
N PHE A 421 -14.96 -2.57 0.62
CA PHE A 421 -15.27 -3.73 -0.20
C PHE A 421 -14.97 -3.46 -1.67
N ASP A 422 -15.49 -2.38 -2.24
CA ASP A 422 -15.25 -2.06 -3.65
C ASP A 422 -13.74 -1.88 -3.95
N SER A 423 -13.02 -1.22 -3.04
CA SER A 423 -11.56 -1.03 -3.17
C SER A 423 -10.73 -2.26 -2.82
N SER A 424 -11.31 -3.37 -2.33
CA SER A 424 -10.55 -4.59 -2.01
C SER A 424 -10.18 -5.47 -3.22
N TRP A 425 -10.72 -5.18 -4.41
CA TRP A 425 -10.51 -6.04 -5.59
C TRP A 425 -10.40 -5.28 -6.93
N TYR A 426 -10.54 -3.96 -6.93
CA TYR A 426 -10.53 -3.12 -8.14
C TYR A 426 -9.30 -3.30 -9.05
N TYR A 427 -8.14 -3.66 -8.49
CA TYR A 427 -6.93 -3.98 -9.24
C TYR A 427 -7.10 -5.17 -10.19
N LEU A 428 -7.99 -6.12 -9.87
CA LEU A 428 -8.33 -7.20 -10.79
C LEU A 428 -9.19 -6.69 -11.94
N ARG A 429 -10.14 -5.78 -11.65
CA ARG A 429 -11.10 -5.31 -12.65
C ARG A 429 -10.45 -4.49 -13.77
N TYR A 430 -9.39 -3.76 -13.44
CA TYR A 430 -8.62 -3.01 -14.45
C TYR A 430 -8.05 -3.89 -15.56
N LEU A 431 -7.83 -5.18 -15.31
CA LEU A 431 -7.30 -6.12 -16.29
C LEU A 431 -8.30 -6.38 -17.42
N ASP A 432 -9.60 -6.35 -17.12
CA ASP A 432 -10.68 -6.59 -18.09
C ASP A 432 -12.00 -5.87 -17.70
N PRO A 433 -12.02 -4.52 -17.77
CA PRO A 433 -13.05 -3.72 -17.12
C PRO A 433 -14.41 -3.76 -17.82
N LYS A 434 -14.44 -4.21 -19.09
CA LYS A 434 -15.65 -4.26 -19.92
C LYS A 434 -16.30 -5.65 -19.95
N ASN A 435 -15.75 -6.64 -19.24
CA ASN A 435 -16.27 -8.00 -19.26
C ASN A 435 -17.59 -8.11 -18.48
N ALA A 436 -18.67 -8.43 -19.19
CA ALA A 436 -19.99 -8.58 -18.60
C ALA A 436 -20.30 -10.00 -18.10
N SER A 437 -19.42 -10.98 -18.36
CA SER A 437 -19.65 -12.40 -18.08
C SER A 437 -18.81 -12.96 -16.93
N LYS A 438 -17.65 -12.34 -16.66
CA LYS A 438 -16.74 -12.69 -15.57
C LYS A 438 -16.16 -11.43 -14.93
N LEU A 439 -15.60 -11.59 -13.73
CA LEU A 439 -14.83 -10.55 -13.04
C LEU A 439 -13.68 -10.03 -13.93
N ALA A 440 -12.95 -10.94 -14.56
CA ALA A 440 -12.03 -10.72 -15.67
C ALA A 440 -11.77 -12.06 -16.37
N ASP A 441 -11.33 -12.04 -17.63
CA ASP A 441 -10.92 -13.28 -18.32
C ASP A 441 -9.63 -13.88 -17.71
N ASP A 442 -9.57 -15.21 -17.69
CA ASP A 442 -8.47 -15.98 -17.10
C ASP A 442 -7.12 -15.66 -17.78
N VAL A 443 -7.12 -15.28 -19.06
CA VAL A 443 -5.92 -14.84 -19.78
C VAL A 443 -5.35 -13.54 -19.18
N PHE A 444 -6.22 -12.59 -18.83
CA PHE A 444 -5.80 -11.33 -18.23
C PHE A 444 -5.48 -11.47 -16.75
N LEU A 445 -6.17 -12.34 -16.01
CA LEU A 445 -5.86 -12.60 -14.60
C LEU A 445 -4.45 -13.18 -14.38
N LYS A 446 -3.83 -13.78 -15.41
CA LYS A 446 -2.41 -14.18 -15.39
C LYS A 446 -1.43 -13.00 -15.35
N GLU A 447 -1.90 -11.77 -15.58
CA GLU A 447 -1.11 -10.55 -15.41
C GLU A 447 -0.98 -10.12 -13.95
N MET A 448 -1.65 -10.80 -13.02
CA MET A 448 -1.39 -10.70 -11.59
C MET A 448 -0.04 -11.32 -11.21
N PRO A 449 0.58 -10.88 -10.10
CA PRO A 449 0.15 -9.78 -9.22
C PRO A 449 0.43 -8.39 -9.79
N VAL A 450 -0.07 -7.34 -9.15
CA VAL A 450 0.42 -5.98 -9.39
C VAL A 450 1.92 -5.94 -9.05
N ASP A 451 2.76 -5.43 -9.95
CA ASP A 451 4.21 -5.40 -9.74
C ASP A 451 4.60 -4.32 -8.73
N VAL A 452 4.04 -3.12 -8.86
CA VAL A 452 4.32 -1.98 -7.98
C VAL A 452 3.03 -1.26 -7.65
N TYR A 453 2.68 -1.20 -6.36
CA TYR A 453 1.56 -0.42 -5.86
C TYR A 453 2.04 0.87 -5.20
N VAL A 454 1.47 2.01 -5.60
CA VAL A 454 1.82 3.34 -5.08
C VAL A 454 0.62 3.92 -4.35
N GLY A 455 0.77 4.19 -3.05
CA GLY A 455 -0.33 4.69 -2.22
C GLY A 455 0.14 5.23 -0.87
N GLY A 456 -0.75 5.92 -0.16
CA GLY A 456 -0.43 6.48 1.16
C GLY A 456 -0.17 5.39 2.21
N ILE A 457 0.82 5.60 3.08
CA ILE A 457 1.15 4.66 4.16
C ILE A 457 -0.01 4.46 5.15
N GLU A 458 -0.92 5.44 5.25
CA GLU A 458 -2.12 5.35 6.08
C GLU A 458 -3.06 4.19 5.70
N HIS A 459 -2.94 3.67 4.48
CA HIS A 459 -3.79 2.60 3.96
C HIS A 459 -3.21 1.19 4.18
N ALA A 460 -2.02 1.10 4.78
CA ALA A 460 -1.31 -0.15 5.07
C ALA A 460 -2.11 -1.12 5.97
N ALA A 461 -2.72 -0.62 7.04
CA ALA A 461 -3.40 -1.46 8.02
C ALA A 461 -4.78 -1.94 7.54
N VAL A 462 -5.50 -1.10 6.78
CA VAL A 462 -6.94 -1.30 6.50
C VAL A 462 -7.16 -1.78 5.06
N HIS A 463 -7.03 -0.87 4.09
CA HIS A 463 -7.31 -1.16 2.69
C HIS A 463 -6.43 -2.30 2.15
N MET A 464 -5.13 -2.30 2.46
CA MET A 464 -4.25 -3.39 2.05
C MET A 464 -4.56 -4.72 2.73
N PHE A 465 -5.07 -4.69 3.97
CA PHE A 465 -5.50 -5.92 4.65
C PHE A 465 -6.71 -6.53 3.93
N PHE A 466 -7.74 -5.73 3.65
CA PHE A 466 -8.92 -6.21 2.93
C PHE A 466 -8.61 -6.65 1.50
N ALA A 467 -7.73 -5.93 0.80
CA ALA A 467 -7.30 -6.33 -0.54
C ALA A 467 -6.62 -7.70 -0.56
N ARG A 468 -5.75 -7.97 0.42
CA ARG A 468 -5.11 -9.28 0.59
C ARG A 468 -6.11 -10.35 1.00
N PHE A 469 -7.00 -10.07 1.94
CA PHE A 469 -8.05 -11.01 2.35
C PHE A 469 -8.90 -11.47 1.16
N VAL A 470 -9.43 -10.53 0.36
CA VAL A 470 -10.25 -10.86 -0.82
C VAL A 470 -9.43 -11.60 -1.87
N SER A 471 -8.17 -11.21 -2.09
CA SER A 471 -7.25 -11.93 -2.98
C SER A 471 -7.04 -13.39 -2.55
N TYR A 472 -6.77 -13.64 -1.26
CA TYR A 472 -6.62 -15.01 -0.73
C TYR A 472 -7.91 -15.82 -0.90
N PHE A 473 -9.06 -15.23 -0.62
CA PHE A 473 -10.34 -15.90 -0.83
C PHE A 473 -10.57 -16.24 -2.32
N LEU A 474 -10.35 -15.29 -3.22
CA LEU A 474 -10.49 -15.52 -4.67
C LEU A 474 -9.51 -16.56 -5.19
N ASN A 475 -8.31 -16.66 -4.61
CA ASN A 475 -7.36 -17.72 -4.92
C ASN A 475 -7.84 -19.09 -4.42
N ASP A 476 -8.40 -19.18 -3.21
CA ASP A 476 -8.93 -20.43 -2.66
C ASP A 476 -10.05 -21.04 -3.50
N ILE A 477 -10.92 -20.18 -4.08
CA ILE A 477 -12.00 -20.62 -4.96
C ILE A 477 -11.56 -20.72 -6.44
N GLY A 478 -10.26 -20.60 -6.73
CA GLY A 478 -9.68 -20.81 -8.06
C GLY A 478 -9.91 -19.70 -9.09
N VAL A 479 -10.33 -18.51 -8.66
CA VAL A 479 -10.59 -17.37 -9.58
C VAL A 479 -9.29 -16.70 -10.03
N ILE A 480 -8.33 -16.52 -9.11
CA ILE A 480 -7.05 -15.86 -9.42
C ILE A 480 -5.86 -16.80 -9.18
N PRO A 481 -4.75 -16.65 -9.93
CA PRO A 481 -3.64 -17.60 -9.87
C PRO A 481 -2.74 -17.44 -8.64
N THR A 482 -2.72 -16.26 -8.00
CA THR A 482 -1.83 -15.93 -6.90
C THR A 482 -2.59 -15.30 -5.74
N ALA A 483 -2.25 -15.68 -4.51
CA ALA A 483 -2.92 -15.17 -3.30
C ALA A 483 -2.52 -13.73 -2.95
N GLU A 484 -1.26 -13.34 -3.11
CA GLU A 484 -0.81 -11.98 -2.80
C GLU A 484 -1.08 -11.03 -3.99
N PRO A 485 -1.79 -9.91 -3.78
CA PRO A 485 -2.19 -9.02 -4.87
C PRO A 485 -1.10 -8.04 -5.33
N PHE A 486 -0.13 -7.70 -4.48
CA PHE A 486 0.93 -6.73 -4.79
C PHE A 486 2.31 -7.32 -4.51
N THR A 487 3.24 -7.21 -5.44
CA THR A 487 4.62 -7.68 -5.27
C THR A 487 5.43 -6.69 -4.45
N ASP A 488 5.35 -5.41 -4.80
CA ASP A 488 6.14 -4.33 -4.21
C ASP A 488 5.28 -3.10 -3.93
N LEU A 489 5.71 -2.28 -2.96
CA LEU A 489 4.98 -1.11 -2.49
C LEU A 489 5.89 0.13 -2.46
N ILE A 490 5.37 1.24 -2.98
CA ILE A 490 5.92 2.58 -2.76
C ILE A 490 4.95 3.32 -1.85
N PRO A 491 5.11 3.23 -0.51
CA PRO A 491 4.32 4.02 0.41
C PRO A 491 4.70 5.49 0.24
N GLN A 492 3.71 6.34 0.00
CA GLN A 492 3.90 7.77 -0.17
C GLN A 492 3.70 8.48 1.18
N GLY A 493 4.63 9.37 1.51
CA GLY A 493 4.54 10.25 2.66
C GLY A 493 3.52 11.36 2.43
N ILE A 494 2.79 11.74 3.48
CA ILE A 494 1.71 12.73 3.41
C ILE A 494 2.24 14.09 2.90
N VAL A 495 1.50 14.73 1.99
CA VAL A 495 1.73 16.14 1.65
C VAL A 495 0.93 17.02 2.59
N ARG A 496 1.63 17.91 3.28
CA ARG A 496 1.09 18.81 4.30
C ARG A 496 0.96 20.22 3.74
N GLY A 497 -0.19 20.83 3.93
CA GLY A 497 -0.44 22.23 3.64
C GLY A 497 -0.28 23.06 4.89
N ARG A 498 0.06 24.34 4.71
CA ARG A 498 0.05 25.30 5.82
C ARG A 498 -1.40 25.58 6.20
N THR A 499 -1.77 25.22 7.42
CA THR A 499 -3.11 25.35 7.98
C THR A 499 -3.15 26.52 8.96
N PHE A 500 -4.25 27.26 8.94
CA PHE A 500 -4.51 28.36 9.86
C PHE A 500 -5.69 28.02 10.76
N ILE A 501 -5.50 28.14 12.07
CA ILE A 501 -6.48 27.76 13.09
C ILE A 501 -6.70 28.93 14.03
N GLU A 502 -7.95 29.32 14.22
CA GLU A 502 -8.32 30.28 15.26
C GLU A 502 -8.08 29.66 16.65
N LYS A 503 -7.21 30.26 17.47
CA LYS A 503 -6.85 29.69 18.78
C LYS A 503 -8.02 29.59 19.76
N SER A 504 -8.95 30.54 19.70
CA SER A 504 -10.12 30.61 20.60
C SER A 504 -11.16 29.53 20.32
N SER A 505 -11.36 29.17 19.05
CA SER A 505 -12.47 28.31 18.62
C SER A 505 -12.02 26.96 18.05
N GLY A 506 -10.75 26.83 17.66
CA GLY A 506 -10.25 25.68 16.90
C GLY A 506 -10.73 25.65 15.44
N LYS A 507 -11.38 26.72 14.96
CA LYS A 507 -11.91 26.79 13.59
C LYS A 507 -10.79 26.95 12.56
N TYR A 508 -10.85 26.15 11.51
CA TYR A 508 -9.97 26.28 10.34
C TYR A 508 -10.32 27.52 9.51
N LEU A 509 -9.30 28.29 9.13
CA LEU A 509 -9.42 29.55 8.41
C LEU A 509 -8.86 29.43 6.99
N SER A 510 -9.38 30.24 6.05
CA SER A 510 -8.77 30.37 4.73
C SER A 510 -7.44 31.12 4.82
N PRO A 511 -6.42 30.77 4.01
CA PRO A 511 -5.21 31.60 3.86
C PRO A 511 -5.52 33.05 3.46
N ASP A 512 -6.63 33.28 2.76
CA ASP A 512 -7.06 34.62 2.35
C ASP A 512 -7.64 35.45 3.52
N ASP A 513 -8.05 34.80 4.61
CA ASP A 513 -8.65 35.45 5.78
C ASP A 513 -7.61 35.91 6.81
N VAL A 514 -6.34 35.56 6.63
CA VAL A 514 -5.28 35.81 7.62
C VAL A 514 -4.24 36.80 7.12
N GLU A 515 -3.66 37.55 8.04
CA GLU A 515 -2.55 38.47 7.78
C GLU A 515 -1.42 38.26 8.78
N TYR A 516 -0.18 38.47 8.30
CA TYR A 516 1.00 38.46 9.13
C TYR A 516 1.23 39.85 9.71
N SER A 517 1.63 39.94 10.98
CA SER A 517 2.14 41.19 11.55
C SER A 517 3.39 41.67 10.81
N ASP A 518 3.71 42.96 10.92
CA ASP A 518 4.88 43.57 10.25
C ASP A 518 6.21 42.87 10.58
N ASP A 519 6.33 42.30 11.79
CA ASP A 519 7.50 41.54 12.23
C ASP A 519 7.46 40.04 11.85
N GLN A 520 6.41 39.60 11.15
CA GLN A 520 6.08 38.23 10.76
C GLN A 520 6.01 37.22 11.92
N LYS A 521 5.93 37.67 13.18
CA LYS A 521 5.91 36.77 14.35
C LYS A 521 4.51 36.34 14.76
N SER A 522 3.48 37.10 14.41
CA SER A 522 2.09 36.79 14.76
C SER A 522 1.20 36.78 13.53
N ILE A 523 0.15 35.96 13.58
CA ILE A 523 -0.85 35.82 12.53
C ILE A 523 -2.20 36.18 13.14
N ARG A 524 -2.95 37.02 12.44
CA ARG A 524 -4.25 37.54 12.88
C ARG A 524 -5.29 37.36 11.79
N LEU A 525 -6.55 37.35 12.19
CA LEU A 525 -7.67 37.34 11.27
C LEU A 525 -7.88 38.75 10.69
N LYS A 526 -7.96 38.89 9.36
CA LYS A 526 -8.17 40.19 8.69
C LYS A 526 -9.46 40.88 9.12
N SER A 527 -10.52 40.11 9.34
CA SER A 527 -11.83 40.65 9.75
C SER A 527 -11.89 41.03 11.23
N ASN A 528 -11.00 40.49 12.06
CA ASN A 528 -10.89 40.85 13.46
C ASN A 528 -9.44 40.67 13.97
N PRO A 529 -8.63 41.73 13.96
CA PRO A 529 -7.22 41.68 14.34
C PRO A 529 -6.94 41.28 15.81
N THR A 530 -7.97 41.20 16.65
CA THR A 530 -7.82 40.73 18.05
C THR A 530 -7.77 39.21 18.17
N VAL A 531 -8.19 38.48 17.13
CA VAL A 531 -8.21 37.02 17.10
C VAL A 531 -6.82 36.50 16.74
N GLU A 532 -6.20 35.76 17.65
CA GLU A 532 -4.94 35.08 17.39
C GLU A 532 -5.14 33.82 16.55
N VAL A 533 -4.29 33.68 15.53
CA VAL A 533 -4.28 32.54 14.63
C VAL A 533 -3.00 31.74 14.82
N GLU A 534 -3.15 30.44 14.98
CA GLU A 534 -2.04 29.49 14.94
C GLU A 534 -1.79 29.03 13.50
N SER A 535 -0.52 28.83 13.12
CA SER A 535 -0.15 28.25 11.84
C SER A 535 0.68 26.98 12.03
N ILE A 536 0.16 25.86 11.53
CA ILE A 536 0.80 24.54 11.59
C ILE A 536 0.76 23.86 10.22
N TYR A 537 1.59 22.84 10.01
CA TYR A 537 1.53 21.99 8.82
C TYR A 537 0.74 20.72 9.11
N GLU A 538 -0.34 20.51 8.37
CA GLU A 538 -1.18 19.32 8.48
C GLU A 538 -1.47 18.69 7.12
N LYS A 539 -1.92 17.43 7.11
CA LYS A 539 -2.40 16.76 5.89
C LYS A 539 -3.36 17.67 5.13
N MET A 540 -3.13 17.82 3.83
CA MET A 540 -4.03 18.62 3.00
C MET A 540 -5.43 18.01 2.96
N SER A 541 -6.45 18.83 3.24
CA SER A 541 -7.85 18.45 3.09
C SER A 541 -8.70 19.69 2.79
N LYS A 542 -9.88 19.45 2.21
CA LYS A 542 -10.86 20.53 1.96
C LYS A 542 -11.37 21.15 3.25
N SER A 543 -11.61 20.34 4.28
CA SER A 543 -12.11 20.80 5.59
C SER A 543 -11.15 21.74 6.32
N LYS A 544 -9.85 21.69 5.99
CA LYS A 544 -8.79 22.50 6.62
C LYS A 544 -8.42 23.75 5.82
N ASN A 545 -9.04 23.97 4.65
CA ASN A 545 -8.72 25.08 3.74
C ASN A 545 -7.22 25.22 3.39
N ASN A 546 -6.46 24.13 3.45
CA ASN A 546 -5.00 24.13 3.27
C ASN A 546 -4.56 23.40 1.98
N GLY A 547 -5.52 23.04 1.12
CA GLY A 547 -5.27 22.37 -0.15
C GLY A 547 -4.82 23.34 -1.24
N VAL A 548 -3.81 22.94 -2.02
CA VAL A 548 -3.33 23.73 -3.17
C VAL A 548 -3.96 23.20 -4.45
N ASP A 549 -4.58 24.10 -5.22
CA ASP A 549 -5.25 23.77 -6.48
C ASP A 549 -4.21 23.35 -7.54
N LEU A 550 -4.42 22.17 -8.10
CA LEU A 550 -3.51 21.58 -9.09
C LEU A 550 -3.51 22.38 -10.41
N VAL A 551 -4.66 22.88 -10.86
CA VAL A 551 -4.79 23.56 -12.16
C VAL A 551 -4.08 24.91 -12.12
N GLU A 552 -4.20 25.63 -11.01
CA GLU A 552 -3.47 26.88 -10.80
C GLU A 552 -1.95 26.65 -10.84
N LEU A 553 -1.48 25.59 -10.19
CA LEU A 553 -0.06 25.26 -10.17
C LEU A 553 0.47 24.87 -11.56
N LEU A 554 -0.26 24.01 -12.29
CA LEU A 554 0.09 23.66 -13.66
C LEU A 554 0.10 24.88 -14.58
N THR A 555 -0.80 25.84 -14.34
CA THR A 555 -0.88 27.09 -15.10
C THR A 555 0.32 28.00 -14.84
N THR A 556 0.80 28.03 -13.59
CA THR A 556 1.86 28.94 -13.12
C THR A 556 3.26 28.38 -13.37
N ASP A 557 3.50 27.13 -12.94
CA ASP A 557 4.83 26.50 -12.98
C ASP A 557 5.06 25.68 -14.26
N GLY A 558 3.99 25.24 -14.93
CA GLY A 558 4.08 24.22 -16.00
C GLY A 558 4.09 22.79 -15.45
N ILE A 559 3.94 21.82 -16.33
CA ILE A 559 3.82 20.40 -16.00
C ILE A 559 5.14 19.83 -15.49
N ASP A 560 6.23 20.00 -16.23
CA ASP A 560 7.52 19.38 -15.92
C ASP A 560 8.12 19.94 -14.62
N LEU A 561 7.98 21.25 -14.41
CA LEU A 561 8.47 21.87 -13.18
C LEU A 561 7.64 21.48 -11.96
N THR A 562 6.32 21.36 -12.12
CA THR A 562 5.44 20.83 -11.07
C THR A 562 5.85 19.41 -10.69
N ARG A 563 6.11 18.55 -11.67
CA ARG A 563 6.58 17.17 -11.45
C ARG A 563 7.91 17.15 -10.69
N LEU A 564 8.89 17.96 -11.12
CA LEU A 564 10.19 18.06 -10.44
C LEU A 564 10.03 18.52 -9.00
N ARG A 565 9.23 19.55 -8.75
CA ARG A 565 8.99 20.07 -7.39
C ARG A 565 8.54 18.96 -6.44
N ILE A 566 7.64 18.12 -6.92
CA ILE A 566 7.06 17.03 -6.12
C ILE A 566 8.06 15.89 -5.91
N LEU A 567 8.81 15.51 -6.95
CA LEU A 567 9.75 14.39 -6.90
C LEU A 567 11.06 14.75 -6.19
N GLU A 568 11.49 16.01 -6.21
CA GLU A 568 12.72 16.49 -5.57
C GLU A 568 12.53 16.80 -4.08
N ALA A 569 11.35 17.29 -3.69
CA ALA A 569 11.10 17.81 -2.34
C ALA A 569 11.44 16.84 -1.21
N ALA A 570 11.14 15.55 -1.38
CA ALA A 570 11.49 14.52 -0.40
C ALA A 570 11.52 13.12 -1.04
N ALA A 571 12.16 12.17 -0.36
CA ALA A 571 12.01 10.75 -0.71
C ALA A 571 10.52 10.36 -0.74
N PRO A 572 10.07 9.45 -1.62
CA PRO A 572 8.65 9.12 -1.75
C PRO A 572 7.94 8.82 -0.44
N ARG A 573 8.59 8.08 0.46
CA ARG A 573 8.08 7.71 1.80
C ARG A 573 8.01 8.87 2.80
N ALA A 574 8.81 9.92 2.62
CA ALA A 574 8.90 11.03 3.56
C ALA A 574 7.79 12.07 3.34
N PRO A 575 7.26 12.71 4.39
CA PRO A 575 6.28 13.78 4.26
C PRO A 575 6.88 15.01 3.54
N ILE A 576 6.02 15.82 2.91
CA ILE A 576 6.41 17.11 2.30
C ILE A 576 5.59 18.21 2.97
N ASN A 577 6.27 19.24 3.47
CA ASN A 577 5.62 20.51 3.79
C ASN A 577 5.58 21.36 2.52
N TRP A 578 4.38 21.54 1.97
CA TRP A 578 4.22 22.26 0.72
C TRP A 578 4.50 23.75 0.89
N GLY A 579 5.23 24.33 -0.07
CA GLY A 579 5.63 25.75 -0.04
C GLY A 579 7.06 26.00 0.47
N GLU A 580 7.68 25.03 1.14
CA GLU A 580 9.07 25.18 1.63
C GLU A 580 10.13 24.88 0.55
N THR A 581 9.77 24.12 -0.49
CA THR A 581 10.69 23.77 -1.58
C THR A 581 10.77 24.87 -2.64
N ASP A 582 11.96 25.44 -2.83
CA ASP A 582 12.29 26.39 -3.90
C ASP A 582 12.53 25.66 -5.24
N LEU A 583 12.06 26.25 -6.33
CA LEU A 583 12.21 25.75 -7.71
C LEU A 583 13.51 26.18 -8.38
N LYS A 584 14.32 27.06 -7.77
CA LYS A 584 15.59 27.54 -8.36
C LYS A 584 16.56 26.41 -8.71
N GLY A 585 16.62 25.36 -7.89
CA GLY A 585 17.47 24.19 -8.12
C GLY A 585 17.07 23.43 -9.40
N ALA A 586 15.80 23.03 -9.46
CA ALA A 586 15.19 22.36 -10.61
C ALA A 586 15.35 23.17 -11.91
N LYS A 587 15.03 24.47 -11.90
CA LYS A 587 15.19 25.34 -13.09
C LYS A 587 16.63 25.38 -13.57
N LYS A 588 17.59 25.60 -12.65
CA LYS A 588 19.03 25.61 -12.98
C LYS A 588 19.50 24.27 -13.55
N LEU A 589 18.95 23.14 -13.11
CA LEU A 589 19.27 21.84 -13.69
C LEU A 589 18.81 21.78 -15.15
N LEU A 590 17.55 22.12 -15.44
CA LEU A 590 17.01 22.13 -16.80
C LEU A 590 17.80 23.08 -17.71
N ASP A 591 18.10 24.30 -17.24
CA ASP A 591 18.89 25.28 -18.00
C ASP A 591 20.30 24.77 -18.32
N ARG A 592 20.93 24.05 -17.39
CA ARG A 592 22.26 23.45 -17.60
C ARG A 592 22.23 22.37 -18.67
N ILE A 593 21.23 21.49 -18.65
CA ILE A 593 21.06 20.44 -19.66
C ILE A 593 20.75 21.08 -21.02
N ALA A 594 19.89 22.10 -21.06
CA ALA A 594 19.54 22.84 -22.27
C ALA A 594 20.77 23.51 -22.91
N THR A 595 21.56 24.22 -22.09
CA THR A 595 22.78 24.90 -22.55
C THR A 595 23.78 23.89 -23.11
N MET A 596 24.04 22.81 -22.37
CA MET A 596 24.94 21.74 -22.83
C MET A 596 24.47 21.12 -24.15
N THR A 597 23.17 20.85 -24.29
CA THR A 597 22.58 20.32 -25.52
C THR A 597 22.77 21.30 -26.68
N SER A 598 22.53 22.59 -26.45
CA SER A 598 22.75 23.64 -27.46
C SER A 598 24.21 23.74 -27.90
N ASP A 599 25.14 23.70 -26.96
CA ASP A 599 26.58 23.78 -27.25
C ASP A 599 27.07 22.56 -28.05
N VAL A 600 26.56 21.36 -27.74
CA VAL A 600 26.79 20.14 -28.51
C VAL A 600 26.25 20.26 -29.94
N ILE A 601 25.02 20.74 -30.10
CA ILE A 601 24.41 20.95 -31.44
C ILE A 601 25.25 21.94 -32.26
N LYS A 602 25.62 23.09 -31.70
CA LYS A 602 26.47 24.08 -32.37
C LYS A 602 27.82 23.48 -32.78
N SER A 603 28.42 22.67 -31.91
CA SER A 603 29.71 22.03 -32.16
C SER A 603 29.65 20.98 -33.28
N ARG A 604 28.53 20.27 -33.43
CA ARG A 604 28.29 19.36 -34.56
C ARG A 604 28.22 20.09 -35.90
N VAL A 605 27.54 21.25 -35.93
CA VAL A 605 27.38 22.04 -37.17
C VAL A 605 28.68 22.73 -37.58
N ALA A 606 29.49 23.18 -36.61
CA ALA A 606 30.68 23.99 -36.87
C ALA A 606 31.83 23.26 -37.60
N SER A 607 31.73 21.94 -37.83
CA SER A 607 32.70 21.07 -38.54
C SER A 607 34.18 21.43 -38.29
N SER A 608 34.79 20.76 -37.32
CA SER A 608 36.22 20.89 -37.02
C SER A 608 36.91 19.52 -37.09
N GLU A 609 38.24 19.52 -37.32
CA GLU A 609 39.05 18.30 -37.19
C GLU A 609 38.93 17.76 -35.75
N PHE A 610 38.24 16.63 -35.60
CA PHE A 610 38.07 15.96 -34.32
C PHE A 610 39.16 14.89 -34.12
N LYS A 611 39.93 15.01 -33.03
CA LYS A 611 40.90 14.00 -32.61
C LYS A 611 40.39 13.26 -31.38
N LYS A 612 40.16 11.95 -31.53
CA LYS A 612 39.73 11.05 -30.46
C LYS A 612 40.84 10.89 -29.41
N ASP A 613 40.49 10.98 -28.12
CA ASP A 613 41.38 10.71 -26.99
C ASP A 613 40.84 9.51 -26.19
N PRO A 614 41.51 8.34 -26.25
CA PRO A 614 41.07 7.13 -25.54
C PRO A 614 40.89 7.32 -24.03
N ASN A 615 41.64 8.23 -23.39
CA ASN A 615 41.52 8.47 -21.96
C ASN A 615 40.22 9.21 -21.62
N ILE A 616 39.85 10.20 -22.44
CA ILE A 616 38.59 10.94 -22.28
C ILE A 616 37.41 10.00 -22.54
N ASP A 617 37.48 9.16 -23.57
CA ASP A 617 36.45 8.14 -23.83
C ASP A 617 36.29 7.17 -22.66
N SER A 618 37.38 6.67 -22.10
CA SER A 618 37.35 5.78 -20.93
C SER A 618 36.70 6.49 -19.73
N GLN A 619 37.04 7.75 -19.49
CA GLN A 619 36.45 8.55 -18.42
C GLN A 619 34.94 8.77 -18.62
N ILE A 620 34.51 9.05 -19.86
CA ILE A 620 33.09 9.20 -20.20
C ILE A 620 32.36 7.89 -20.00
N LYS A 621 32.91 6.77 -20.49
CA LYS A 621 32.35 5.43 -20.36
C LYS A 621 32.14 5.03 -18.89
N GLU A 622 33.14 5.26 -18.03
CA GLU A 622 33.02 5.02 -16.59
C GLU A 622 31.94 5.89 -15.95
N THR A 623 31.92 7.19 -16.30
CA THR A 623 30.92 8.15 -15.82
C THR A 623 29.51 7.75 -16.24
N TYR A 624 29.34 7.39 -17.52
CA TYR A 624 28.10 6.92 -18.10
C TYR A 624 27.56 5.70 -17.35
N ASN A 625 28.37 4.64 -17.20
CA ASN A 625 27.94 3.41 -16.55
C ASN A 625 27.59 3.65 -15.09
N PHE A 626 28.38 4.47 -14.38
CA PHE A 626 28.07 4.84 -13.00
C PHE A 626 26.70 5.52 -12.89
N PHE A 627 26.42 6.56 -13.68
CA PHE A 627 25.19 7.31 -13.53
C PHE A 627 23.96 6.56 -14.04
N VAL A 628 24.04 5.87 -15.18
CA VAL A 628 22.95 5.04 -15.71
C VAL A 628 22.56 3.96 -14.70
N ARG A 629 23.54 3.24 -14.15
CA ARG A 629 23.31 2.23 -13.11
C ARG A 629 22.63 2.82 -11.89
N ASN A 630 23.18 3.91 -11.34
CA ASN A 630 22.67 4.49 -10.09
C ASN A 630 21.28 5.12 -10.26
N VAL A 631 20.97 5.74 -11.40
CA VAL A 631 19.63 6.25 -11.69
C VAL A 631 18.63 5.08 -11.80
N GLY A 632 18.98 4.02 -12.54
CA GLY A 632 18.15 2.82 -12.65
C GLY A 632 17.92 2.14 -11.30
N MET A 633 18.96 1.98 -10.47
CA MET A 633 18.84 1.46 -9.09
C MET A 633 17.88 2.30 -8.24
N CYS A 634 17.96 3.62 -8.33
CA CYS A 634 17.07 4.50 -7.60
C CYS A 634 15.61 4.38 -8.05
N LEU A 635 15.34 4.13 -9.33
CA LEU A 635 13.98 4.01 -9.86
C LEU A 635 13.37 2.61 -9.67
N GLU A 636 14.17 1.55 -9.81
CA GLU A 636 13.67 0.17 -9.81
C GLU A 636 13.77 -0.53 -8.45
N VAL A 637 14.87 -0.32 -7.74
CA VAL A 637 15.20 -1.11 -6.54
C VAL A 637 14.93 -0.33 -5.27
N LEU A 638 15.33 0.94 -5.24
CA LEU A 638 15.24 1.76 -4.02
C LEU A 638 13.98 2.62 -3.97
N HIS A 639 13.32 2.83 -5.11
CA HIS A 639 12.18 3.75 -5.28
C HIS A 639 12.47 5.18 -4.78
N LEU A 640 13.70 5.65 -4.89
CA LEU A 640 14.18 6.96 -4.45
C LEU A 640 14.27 7.96 -5.61
N HIS A 641 13.12 8.46 -6.06
CA HIS A 641 13.00 9.40 -7.19
C HIS A 641 13.79 10.70 -6.98
N ASN A 642 13.76 11.27 -5.78
CA ASN A 642 14.55 12.45 -5.40
C ASN A 642 16.07 12.17 -5.56
N THR A 643 16.52 10.99 -5.17
CA THR A 643 17.92 10.59 -5.29
C THR A 643 18.29 10.34 -6.75
N ALA A 644 17.39 9.78 -7.56
CA ALA A 644 17.58 9.63 -9.01
C ALA A 644 17.81 11.00 -9.68
N LEU A 645 17.03 12.02 -9.31
CA LEU A 645 17.23 13.41 -9.78
C LEU A 645 18.59 13.98 -9.35
N MET A 646 19.01 13.75 -8.10
CA MET A 646 20.36 14.13 -7.64
C MET A 646 21.46 13.44 -8.45
N ARG A 647 21.27 12.18 -8.84
CA ARG A 647 22.20 11.44 -9.72
C ARG A 647 22.23 12.04 -11.12
N LEU A 648 21.08 12.41 -11.70
CA LEU A 648 21.03 13.11 -13.00
C LEU A 648 21.74 14.47 -12.96
N GLN A 649 21.59 15.22 -11.87
CA GLN A 649 22.34 16.46 -11.66
C GLN A 649 23.85 16.20 -11.58
N GLY A 650 24.26 15.13 -10.89
CA GLY A 650 25.65 14.67 -10.86
C GLY A 650 26.17 14.33 -12.26
N PHE A 651 25.39 13.62 -13.06
CA PHE A 651 25.75 13.26 -14.43
C PHE A 651 25.93 14.49 -15.31
N THR A 652 24.98 15.42 -15.23
CA THR A 652 25.04 16.72 -15.92
C THR A 652 26.32 17.48 -15.55
N ASN A 653 26.63 17.57 -14.25
CA ASN A 653 27.83 18.27 -13.78
C ASN A 653 29.13 17.59 -14.21
N ALA A 654 29.14 16.27 -14.40
CA ALA A 654 30.29 15.53 -14.91
C ALA A 654 30.51 15.81 -16.40
N LEU A 655 29.44 15.74 -17.21
CA LEU A 655 29.52 16.00 -18.65
C LEU A 655 29.88 17.45 -18.98
N LYS A 656 29.39 18.43 -18.21
CA LYS A 656 29.74 19.85 -18.38
C LYS A 656 31.24 20.18 -18.26
N LYS A 657 32.06 19.28 -17.72
CA LYS A 657 33.51 19.47 -17.62
C LYS A 657 34.25 19.05 -18.88
N ILE A 658 33.57 18.40 -19.81
CA ILE A 658 34.12 17.92 -21.07
C ILE A 658 33.85 18.98 -22.14
N ASP A 659 34.81 19.15 -23.04
CA ASP A 659 34.69 20.07 -24.17
C ASP A 659 33.44 19.72 -25.02
N PRO A 660 32.55 20.69 -25.33
CA PRO A 660 31.38 20.47 -26.18
C PRO A 660 31.69 19.86 -27.55
N VAL A 661 32.84 20.19 -28.16
CA VAL A 661 33.32 19.60 -29.41
C VAL A 661 33.61 18.11 -29.23
N TYR A 662 34.17 17.73 -28.08
CA TYR A 662 34.40 16.32 -27.76
C TYR A 662 33.09 15.57 -27.51
N LEU A 663 32.17 16.15 -26.74
CA LEU A 663 30.83 15.58 -26.52
C LEU A 663 30.04 15.40 -27.82
N ALA A 664 30.22 16.31 -28.78
CA ALA A 664 29.52 16.29 -30.06
C ALA A 664 30.00 15.20 -31.02
N ASN A 665 31.31 14.95 -31.06
CA ASN A 665 31.96 14.18 -32.12
C ASN A 665 32.50 12.82 -31.67
N SER A 666 32.71 12.59 -30.36
CA SER A 666 33.05 11.26 -29.84
C SER A 666 31.81 10.38 -29.68
N GLU A 667 31.97 9.06 -29.93
CA GLU A 667 30.89 8.07 -29.77
C GLU A 667 30.40 8.00 -28.32
N GLU A 668 31.31 7.95 -27.35
CA GLU A 668 30.96 7.90 -25.92
C GLU A 668 30.37 9.24 -25.43
N GLY A 669 30.91 10.37 -25.89
CA GLY A 669 30.42 11.69 -25.51
C GLY A 669 28.97 11.90 -25.94
N ILE A 670 28.66 11.62 -27.21
CA ILE A 670 27.29 11.81 -27.68
C ILE A 670 26.33 10.80 -27.08
N ARG A 671 26.75 9.54 -26.92
CA ARG A 671 25.98 8.51 -26.23
C ARG A 671 25.59 8.97 -24.83
N ALA A 672 26.52 9.58 -24.09
CA ALA A 672 26.26 10.09 -22.75
C ALA A 672 25.24 11.24 -22.74
N VAL A 673 25.34 12.19 -23.67
CA VAL A 673 24.38 13.31 -23.78
C VAL A 673 22.98 12.80 -24.16
N ARG A 674 22.87 11.92 -25.17
CA ARG A 674 21.61 11.27 -25.55
C ARG A 674 20.97 10.55 -24.36
N SER A 675 21.77 9.81 -23.62
CA SER A 675 21.30 9.02 -22.47
C SER A 675 20.87 9.88 -21.30
N LEU A 676 21.52 11.02 -21.06
CA LEU A 676 21.08 12.01 -20.08
C LEU A 676 19.66 12.52 -20.42
N ILE A 677 19.40 12.87 -21.67
CA ILE A 677 18.09 13.36 -22.13
C ILE A 677 17.04 12.24 -22.06
N ILE A 678 17.39 11.01 -22.46
CA ILE A 678 16.51 9.84 -22.34
C ILE A 678 16.12 9.60 -20.88
N MET A 679 17.06 9.67 -19.93
CA MET A 679 16.73 9.50 -18.51
C MET A 679 15.91 10.68 -17.95
N LEU A 680 16.16 11.91 -18.43
CA LEU A 680 15.40 13.10 -18.04
C LEU A 680 13.90 12.95 -18.37
N GLN A 681 13.55 12.26 -19.46
CA GLN A 681 12.15 12.14 -19.92
C GLN A 681 11.21 11.48 -18.90
N VAL A 682 11.74 10.67 -17.97
CA VAL A 682 10.97 10.06 -16.88
C VAL A 682 10.41 11.14 -15.95
N PHE A 683 11.18 12.21 -15.75
CA PHE A 683 10.86 13.30 -14.83
C PHE A 683 10.22 14.49 -15.56
N CYS A 684 10.79 14.88 -16.70
CA CYS A 684 10.42 16.04 -17.51
C CYS A 684 10.20 15.65 -18.98
N PRO A 685 9.10 14.95 -19.30
CA PRO A 685 8.86 14.43 -20.64
C PRO A 685 8.81 15.51 -21.73
N HIS A 686 8.31 16.73 -21.45
CA HIS A 686 8.15 17.77 -22.46
C HIS A 686 9.50 18.42 -22.80
N VAL A 687 10.24 18.82 -21.78
CA VAL A 687 11.56 19.41 -21.92
C VAL A 687 12.54 18.42 -22.57
N ALA A 688 12.47 17.14 -22.17
CA ALA A 688 13.28 16.11 -22.80
C ALA A 688 12.93 15.90 -24.29
N ALA A 689 11.64 15.95 -24.65
CA ALA A 689 11.20 15.83 -26.05
C ALA A 689 11.72 16.98 -26.93
N GLU A 690 11.69 18.22 -26.42
CA GLU A 690 12.28 19.38 -27.11
C GLU A 690 13.78 19.18 -27.33
N MET A 691 14.53 18.87 -26.27
CA MET A 691 15.98 18.68 -26.33
C MET A 691 16.37 17.54 -27.27
N TRP A 692 15.62 16.44 -27.23
CA TRP A 692 15.84 15.28 -28.09
C TRP A 692 15.62 15.63 -29.56
N THR A 693 14.51 16.29 -29.87
CA THR A 693 14.17 16.66 -31.25
C THR A 693 15.18 17.65 -31.83
N ALA A 694 15.71 18.56 -31.00
CA ALA A 694 16.77 19.47 -31.41
C ALA A 694 18.12 18.75 -31.63
N LEU A 695 18.45 17.76 -30.78
CA LEU A 695 19.71 17.03 -30.86
C LEU A 695 19.72 15.96 -31.97
N GLU A 696 18.59 15.28 -32.18
CA GLU A 696 18.43 14.10 -33.03
C GLU A 696 17.14 14.20 -33.88
N PRO A 697 17.06 15.18 -34.81
CA PRO A 697 15.82 15.49 -35.55
C PRO A 697 15.26 14.31 -36.36
N ASP A 698 16.14 13.42 -36.83
CA ASP A 698 15.77 12.27 -37.68
C ASP A 698 15.55 10.95 -36.89
N SER A 699 15.71 10.97 -35.56
CA SER A 699 15.65 9.75 -34.71
C SER A 699 14.26 9.45 -34.14
N GLY A 700 13.23 10.14 -34.61
CA GLY A 700 11.86 9.99 -34.11
C GLY A 700 11.66 10.55 -32.70
N LEU A 701 10.48 10.28 -32.11
CA LEU A 701 10.12 10.80 -30.78
C LEU A 701 10.93 10.14 -29.67
N ILE A 702 11.28 10.92 -28.63
CA ILE A 702 12.02 10.41 -27.47
C ILE A 702 11.34 9.23 -26.78
N LEU A 703 10.00 9.15 -26.82
CA LEU A 703 9.21 8.05 -26.24
C LEU A 703 9.47 6.69 -26.90
N THR A 704 10.06 6.68 -28.11
CA THR A 704 10.43 5.45 -28.83
C THR A 704 11.81 4.92 -28.46
N GLN A 705 12.59 5.70 -27.70
CA GLN A 705 13.94 5.33 -27.31
C GLN A 705 13.92 4.30 -26.17
N ASN A 706 14.97 3.49 -26.10
CA ASN A 706 15.14 2.56 -24.99
C ASN A 706 15.87 3.23 -23.82
N TRP A 707 15.65 2.70 -22.61
CA TRP A 707 16.44 3.07 -21.45
C TRP A 707 17.92 2.79 -21.71
N PRO A 708 18.85 3.67 -21.28
CA PRO A 708 20.27 3.47 -21.54
C PRO A 708 20.78 2.18 -20.89
N GLU A 709 21.53 1.38 -21.66
CA GLU A 709 22.05 0.10 -21.19
C GLU A 709 23.42 0.28 -20.53
N ILE A 710 23.64 -0.49 -19.46
CA ILE A 710 24.92 -0.57 -18.74
C ILE A 710 25.81 -1.56 -19.47
N ASP A 711 27.05 -1.15 -19.74
CA ASP A 711 27.99 -1.97 -20.51
C ASP A 711 28.25 -3.32 -19.84
N ALA A 712 28.52 -4.33 -20.66
CA ALA A 712 28.76 -5.68 -20.17
C ALA A 712 30.04 -5.77 -19.32
N ASP A 713 31.04 -4.93 -19.59
CA ASP A 713 32.31 -4.86 -18.87
C ASP A 713 32.30 -3.85 -17.71
N ALA A 714 31.17 -3.20 -17.44
CA ALA A 714 31.02 -2.29 -16.30
C ALA A 714 31.14 -3.03 -14.96
N ASP A 715 31.54 -2.30 -13.93
CA ASP A 715 31.45 -2.79 -12.55
C ASP A 715 30.03 -2.69 -12.00
N VAL A 716 29.64 -3.65 -11.16
CA VAL A 716 28.38 -3.70 -10.38
C VAL A 716 28.68 -3.95 -8.90
N GLU A 717 27.71 -3.72 -8.03
CA GLU A 717 27.89 -3.99 -6.59
C GLU A 717 27.70 -5.48 -6.27
N PHE A 718 28.63 -6.06 -5.52
CA PHE A 718 28.48 -7.39 -4.92
C PHE A 718 28.16 -7.23 -3.43
N LEU A 719 26.91 -7.45 -3.05
CA LEU A 719 26.39 -7.26 -1.70
C LEU A 719 26.44 -8.59 -0.92
N LEU A 720 26.92 -8.54 0.32
CA LEU A 720 26.72 -9.60 1.30
C LEU A 720 25.72 -9.13 2.35
N MET A 721 24.68 -9.92 2.61
CA MET A 721 23.65 -9.68 3.62
C MET A 721 23.61 -10.84 4.60
N ILE A 722 23.74 -10.57 5.90
CA ILE A 722 23.74 -11.59 6.96
C ILE A 722 22.66 -11.23 7.97
N ASP A 723 21.60 -12.04 8.06
CA ASP A 723 20.38 -11.74 8.82
C ASP A 723 19.83 -10.32 8.57
N GLY A 724 19.94 -9.84 7.34
CA GLY A 724 19.52 -8.49 6.95
C GLY A 724 20.53 -7.37 7.24
N VAL A 725 21.71 -7.67 7.82
CA VAL A 725 22.80 -6.70 8.01
C VAL A 725 23.75 -6.73 6.82
N SER A 726 24.10 -5.56 6.27
CA SER A 726 25.06 -5.48 5.16
C SER A 726 26.49 -5.78 5.63
N GLY A 727 27.06 -6.85 5.11
CA GLY A 727 28.44 -7.29 5.32
C GLY A 727 29.47 -6.62 4.40
N GLY A 728 29.03 -5.76 3.48
CA GLY A 728 29.89 -5.05 2.54
C GLY A 728 29.31 -4.99 1.13
N ARG A 729 29.85 -4.06 0.32
CA ARG A 729 29.42 -3.77 -1.06
C ARG A 729 30.57 -3.46 -2.04
N PRO A 730 31.54 -4.35 -2.22
CA PRO A 730 32.62 -4.16 -3.19
C PRO A 730 32.11 -3.97 -4.63
N SER A 731 32.85 -3.17 -5.40
CA SER A 731 32.66 -2.99 -6.84
C SER A 731 33.38 -4.11 -7.59
N VAL A 732 32.67 -4.83 -8.47
CA VAL A 732 33.21 -5.99 -9.19
C VAL A 732 32.72 -5.97 -10.62
N GLY A 733 33.60 -6.30 -11.57
CA GLY A 733 33.24 -6.45 -12.98
C GLY A 733 32.06 -7.40 -13.16
N ARG A 734 31.00 -6.91 -13.80
CA ARG A 734 29.69 -7.57 -13.96
C ARG A 734 29.77 -9.01 -14.44
N GLN A 735 30.54 -9.25 -15.50
CA GLN A 735 30.75 -10.58 -16.09
C GLN A 735 31.35 -11.60 -15.11
N LYS A 736 32.03 -11.14 -14.05
CA LYS A 736 32.66 -12.01 -13.06
C LYS A 736 31.68 -12.53 -12.01
N ILE A 737 30.47 -11.97 -11.90
CA ILE A 737 29.54 -12.32 -10.81
C ILE A 737 28.10 -12.60 -11.29
N GLU A 738 27.57 -11.90 -12.31
CA GLU A 738 26.13 -11.98 -12.59
C GLU A 738 25.62 -13.34 -13.07
N ASN A 739 26.44 -14.10 -13.78
CA ASN A 739 26.06 -15.39 -14.37
C ASN A 739 26.66 -16.60 -13.64
N LEU A 740 27.27 -16.38 -12.47
CA LEU A 740 27.84 -17.45 -11.66
C LEU A 740 26.75 -18.21 -10.89
N ARG A 741 26.99 -19.50 -10.66
CA ARG A 741 26.16 -20.31 -9.77
C ARG A 741 26.41 -19.91 -8.32
N LEU A 742 25.44 -20.19 -7.43
CA LEU A 742 25.54 -19.86 -6.00
C LEU A 742 26.84 -20.38 -5.36
N GLU A 743 27.26 -21.60 -5.70
CA GLU A 743 28.48 -22.22 -5.17
C GLU A 743 29.75 -21.43 -5.56
N ASP A 744 29.84 -21.01 -6.83
CA ASP A 744 30.96 -20.22 -7.33
C ASP A 744 30.97 -18.81 -6.74
N LEU A 745 29.80 -18.18 -6.61
CA LEU A 745 29.64 -16.88 -5.96
C LEU A 745 30.05 -16.93 -4.49
N TRP A 746 29.61 -17.96 -3.77
CA TRP A 746 29.95 -18.17 -2.37
C TRP A 746 31.47 -18.35 -2.21
N LYS A 747 32.07 -19.22 -3.02
CA LYS A 747 33.53 -19.41 -3.04
C LYS A 747 34.27 -18.12 -3.33
N ARG A 748 33.75 -17.30 -4.25
CA ARG A 748 34.32 -15.99 -4.57
C ARG A 748 34.25 -15.02 -3.39
N ALA A 749 33.09 -14.96 -2.73
CA ALA A 749 32.90 -14.15 -1.53
C ALA A 749 33.87 -14.55 -0.41
N GLU A 750 34.04 -15.86 -0.15
CA GLU A 750 34.95 -16.38 0.89
C GLU A 750 36.43 -16.13 0.60
N LEU A 751 36.84 -16.21 -0.67
CA LEU A 751 38.25 -16.12 -1.05
C LEU A 751 38.70 -14.69 -1.36
N ASN A 752 37.80 -13.86 -1.88
CA ASN A 752 38.12 -12.55 -2.42
C ASN A 752 37.31 -11.45 -1.71
N GLU A 753 36.18 -11.05 -2.30
CA GLU A 753 35.52 -9.77 -2.04
C GLU A 753 34.96 -9.59 -0.62
N HIS A 754 34.57 -10.69 0.06
CA HIS A 754 34.03 -10.70 1.42
C HIS A 754 34.87 -11.54 2.40
N SER A 755 36.10 -11.87 2.04
CA SER A 755 36.94 -12.81 2.80
C SER A 755 37.21 -12.36 4.24
N ASP A 756 37.49 -11.06 4.45
CA ASP A 756 37.79 -10.50 5.77
C ASP A 756 36.62 -10.69 6.76
N ILE A 757 35.41 -10.28 6.36
CA ILE A 757 34.24 -10.35 7.23
C ILE A 757 33.84 -11.80 7.51
N LEU A 758 33.85 -12.67 6.49
CA LEU A 758 33.46 -14.08 6.64
C LEU A 758 34.44 -14.84 7.57
N LYS A 759 35.74 -14.54 7.50
CA LYS A 759 36.73 -15.09 8.44
C LYS A 759 36.50 -14.62 9.87
N MET A 760 36.19 -13.34 10.08
CA MET A 760 35.93 -12.80 11.42
C MET A 760 34.64 -13.36 12.03
N ILE A 761 33.58 -13.51 11.24
CA ILE A 761 32.32 -14.14 11.66
C ILE A 761 32.58 -15.57 12.14
N LYS A 762 33.35 -16.34 11.37
CA LYS A 762 33.72 -17.71 11.74
C LYS A 762 34.57 -17.75 13.01
N ALA A 763 35.49 -16.80 13.18
CA ALA A 763 36.33 -16.70 14.37
C ALA A 763 35.53 -16.36 15.65
N ASP A 764 34.45 -15.58 15.52
CA ASP A 764 33.52 -15.25 16.61
C ASP A 764 32.48 -16.36 16.88
N GLY A 765 32.62 -17.53 16.24
CA GLY A 765 31.77 -18.71 16.46
C GLY A 765 30.37 -18.63 15.84
N ILE A 766 30.12 -17.65 14.97
CA ILE A 766 28.84 -17.48 14.31
C ILE A 766 28.77 -18.43 13.11
N VAL A 767 27.76 -19.32 13.12
CA VAL A 767 27.52 -20.27 12.03
C VAL A 767 26.53 -19.69 11.03
N LEU A 768 26.92 -19.65 9.76
CA LEU A 768 26.06 -19.21 8.64
C LEU A 768 25.32 -20.40 8.02
N LYS A 769 24.03 -20.22 7.74
CA LYS A 769 23.13 -21.18 7.07
C LYS A 769 22.23 -20.47 6.05
N ASP A 770 21.51 -21.27 5.27
CA ASP A 770 20.49 -20.82 4.30
C ASP A 770 21.00 -19.78 3.30
N HIS A 771 22.07 -20.12 2.58
CA HIS A 771 22.63 -19.27 1.53
C HIS A 771 21.63 -19.10 0.38
N ARG A 772 21.32 -17.86 0.06
CA ARG A 772 20.52 -17.48 -1.10
C ARG A 772 21.29 -16.47 -1.94
N PHE A 773 21.04 -16.52 -3.23
CA PHE A 773 21.56 -15.56 -4.17
C PHE A 773 20.38 -14.89 -4.89
N SER A 774 20.51 -13.59 -5.09
CA SER A 774 19.66 -12.83 -5.99
C SER A 774 20.52 -11.89 -6.84
N ALA A 775 20.18 -11.77 -8.12
CA ALA A 775 20.81 -10.79 -9.00
C ALA A 775 19.75 -9.87 -9.58
N ARG A 776 20.08 -8.58 -9.61
CA ARG A 776 19.38 -7.58 -10.42
C ARG A 776 20.33 -7.19 -11.54
N LYS A 777 20.13 -7.80 -12.70
CA LYS A 777 21.00 -7.69 -13.89
C LYS A 777 21.32 -6.23 -14.21
N GLY A 778 22.61 -5.93 -14.34
CA GLY A 778 23.17 -4.59 -14.55
C GLY A 778 23.36 -3.76 -13.28
N PHE A 779 22.72 -4.11 -12.16
CA PHE A 779 22.75 -3.30 -10.94
C PHE A 779 23.67 -3.87 -9.87
N HIS A 780 23.33 -5.06 -9.39
CA HIS A 780 24.01 -5.68 -8.27
C HIS A 780 23.70 -7.18 -8.17
N VAL A 781 24.59 -7.87 -7.47
CA VAL A 781 24.46 -9.25 -7.06
C VAL A 781 24.43 -9.29 -5.54
N THR A 782 23.46 -9.96 -4.94
CA THR A 782 23.31 -10.10 -3.50
C THR A 782 23.46 -11.56 -3.09
N LEU A 783 24.33 -11.77 -2.12
CA LEU A 783 24.49 -13.02 -1.39
C LEU A 783 23.89 -12.83 0.00
N ALA A 784 22.80 -13.54 0.30
CA ALA A 784 22.12 -13.45 1.58
C ALA A 784 22.28 -14.76 2.36
N CYS A 785 22.53 -14.67 3.66
CA CYS A 785 22.57 -15.82 4.55
C CYS A 785 21.98 -15.49 5.93
N ASN A 786 21.58 -16.52 6.65
CA ASN A 786 21.09 -16.44 8.02
C ASN A 786 22.13 -16.98 8.99
N THR A 787 22.10 -16.55 10.25
CA THR A 787 22.88 -17.18 11.32
C THR A 787 22.06 -18.23 12.08
N GLU A 788 22.74 -19.20 12.67
CA GLU A 788 22.14 -20.08 13.67
C GLU A 788 22.04 -19.42 15.05
N GLY A 789 20.97 -19.74 15.79
CA GLY A 789 20.75 -19.26 17.15
C GLY A 789 19.99 -17.92 17.22
N ASP A 790 20.29 -17.11 18.23
CA ASP A 790 19.66 -15.82 18.43
C ASP A 790 20.16 -14.79 17.40
N LYS A 791 19.29 -14.46 16.44
CA LYS A 791 19.58 -13.51 15.36
C LYS A 791 19.89 -12.12 15.87
N ASP A 792 19.22 -11.64 16.92
CA ASP A 792 19.44 -10.28 17.42
C ASP A 792 20.77 -10.16 18.16
N GLU A 793 21.17 -11.21 18.88
CA GLU A 793 22.51 -11.30 19.45
C GLU A 793 23.58 -11.34 18.36
N ASN A 794 23.39 -12.19 17.34
CA ASN A 794 24.34 -12.35 16.24
C ASN A 794 24.47 -11.07 15.40
N ARG A 795 23.37 -10.35 15.13
CA ARG A 795 23.39 -9.04 14.47
C ARG A 795 24.25 -8.03 15.23
N LYS A 796 24.15 -7.98 16.56
CA LYS A 796 25.00 -7.11 17.40
C LYS A 796 26.49 -7.47 17.29
N LYS A 797 26.82 -8.77 17.28
CA LYS A 797 28.21 -9.24 17.09
C LYS A 797 28.75 -8.86 15.71
N ILE A 798 27.97 -9.09 14.64
CA ILE A 798 28.31 -8.71 13.27
C ILE A 798 28.55 -7.19 13.17
N GLY A 799 27.72 -6.38 13.81
CA GLY A 799 27.92 -4.92 13.90
C GLY A 799 29.30 -4.55 14.46
N LYS A 800 29.72 -5.19 15.57
CA LYS A 800 31.05 -4.98 16.16
C LYS A 800 32.20 -5.43 15.24
N ILE A 801 32.01 -6.52 14.49
CA ILE A 801 32.99 -6.98 13.50
C ILE A 801 33.15 -5.92 12.39
N LEU A 802 32.05 -5.39 11.88
CA LEU A 802 32.05 -4.35 10.86
C LEU A 802 32.77 -3.08 11.34
N ASP A 803 32.53 -2.65 12.57
CA ASP A 803 33.21 -1.49 13.17
C ASP A 803 34.73 -1.71 13.24
N ARG A 804 35.18 -2.92 13.61
CA ARG A 804 36.61 -3.29 13.61
C ARG A 804 37.22 -3.21 12.22
N ILE A 805 36.58 -3.81 11.21
CA ILE A 805 37.03 -3.77 9.82
C ILE A 805 37.12 -2.32 9.32
N GLN A 806 36.13 -1.49 9.64
CA GLN A 806 36.13 -0.09 9.23
C GLN A 806 37.24 0.71 9.90
N ALA A 807 37.53 0.46 11.17
CA ALA A 807 38.63 1.08 11.89
C ALA A 807 40.00 0.71 11.30
N GLU A 808 40.19 -0.55 10.90
CA GLU A 808 41.42 -1.01 10.23
C GLU A 808 41.61 -0.38 8.85
N LYS A 809 40.55 -0.30 8.05
CA LYS A 809 40.58 0.41 6.75
C LYS A 809 40.94 1.88 6.92
N ARG A 810 40.35 2.58 7.88
CA ARG A 810 40.69 3.99 8.18
C ARG A 810 42.16 4.17 8.57
N LYS A 811 42.74 3.24 9.34
CA LYS A 811 44.18 3.26 9.69
C LYS A 811 45.06 3.04 8.45
N SER A 812 44.68 2.11 7.57
CA SER A 812 45.38 1.82 6.31
C SER A 812 45.34 3.01 5.35
N ASP A 813 44.18 3.64 5.17
CA ASP A 813 44.01 4.80 4.30
C ASP A 813 44.78 6.03 4.81
N LYS A 814 44.82 6.25 6.13
CA LYS A 814 45.69 7.28 6.73
C LYS A 814 47.16 7.02 6.42
N LYS A 815 47.63 5.76 6.51
CA LYS A 815 49.00 5.39 6.14
C LYS A 815 49.28 5.59 4.64
N LYS A 816 48.33 5.26 3.76
CA LYS A 816 48.46 5.49 2.31
C LYS A 816 48.48 6.97 1.95
N LYS A 817 47.59 7.79 2.54
CA LYS A 817 47.58 9.25 2.35
C LYS A 817 48.88 9.88 2.87
N ALA A 818 49.37 9.46 4.03
CA ALA A 818 50.66 9.93 4.55
C ALA A 818 51.83 9.58 3.61
N LYS A 819 51.86 8.36 3.03
CA LYS A 819 52.85 7.98 2.02
C LYS A 819 52.72 8.75 0.69
N LYS A 820 51.51 9.15 0.31
CA LYS A 820 51.26 9.92 -0.93
C LYS A 820 51.49 11.43 -0.74
N ALA A 821 51.47 11.93 0.49
CA ALA A 821 51.84 13.30 0.83
C ALA A 821 53.35 13.45 1.09
N ALA A 822 54.03 12.36 1.44
CA ALA A 822 55.49 12.31 1.60
C ALA A 822 56.24 11.99 0.28
N LYS A 823 55.51 11.67 -0.79
CA LYS A 823 55.98 11.56 -2.17
C LYS A 823 55.49 12.78 -2.94
#